data_AF-A0A7Z7MX04-F1
#
_entry.id   AF-A0A7Z7MX04-F1
#
_cell.length_a   1.000
_cell.length_b   1.000
_cell.length_c   1.000
_cell.angle_alpha   90.00
_cell.angle_beta   90.00
_cell.angle_gamma   90.00
#
_symmetry.space_group_name_H-M   'P 1'
#
loop_
_entity.id
_entity.type
_entity.pdbx_description
1 polymer ?
#
loop_
_entity_poly.entity_id
_entity_poly.type
_entity_poly.pdbx_seq_one_letter_code
_entity_poly.pdbx_strand_id
1 'polypeptide(L)'
;MDFFTAQDQARRKTGRLVVLFVLAVLTLIIVATLAIAITLQLMNGGQSAGQTNLDAQGMLSALSVELVAGVAIAVLVVVVLGGLFKQHQLRRGGRAVAEALGGREINLNTRDADERRILNVVEEMAIASGTSVPSVFVLEEESINAFAAGHRPSNAVIGITRGAIRNLTREELQGVVAHEFSHILHGDMRLNMRLISVLHGILVIGLLGATILRSMRFRRVGGGKRDNSGAVILALGGVLMLIGYAGTFFGNVIKSAVSRQREYLADASAVQFTRNPQGIGNALVKIGAHAQGSNLQAAQAAEFSHLFFGQGVRLGFTQMMATHPPLKDRIERVMPGWDGRFEAALPGQQAEHEKPEEREIPDSGEKAAHASPGRKAETLAAVLTGASAQTAITAMGQPDQRHIEKAQSTLHALPSRIKTAVHEPYAARAIIYALLLSEDQEEREHQLEALQQIALPDVYRALMDYGPEILRLEVELRLPLIELVLPALQSLSTEQVQHFRFCMERLIEADGHVSLLEWTLYQLLLNNLNEQDNKPANLQLKDLQRECQLLLTVLAAAGQHDSEEISAALNAAETELPFALADTDDVSDMRALSLAVERLRRLKPMQKPALLQAMARCIEHSGQIRPAEAELFRAMADILDCPMPPLLADES
;
A
#
# COMPACT_ATOMS: atom_id res chain seq x y z
N MET A 1 10.40 13.96 -7.06
CA MET A 1 8.97 14.39 -7.12
C MET A 1 8.46 14.20 -5.72
N ASP A 2 7.97 15.25 -5.06
CA ASP A 2 7.46 15.12 -3.69
C ASP A 2 6.16 14.28 -3.64
N PHE A 3 5.87 13.73 -2.46
CA PHE A 3 4.72 12.84 -2.19
C PHE A 3 3.37 13.46 -2.60
N PHE A 4 3.12 14.73 -2.27
CA PHE A 4 1.83 15.37 -2.53
C PHE A 4 1.60 15.65 -4.01
N THR A 5 2.67 16.04 -4.71
CA THR A 5 2.67 16.19 -6.17
C THR A 5 2.38 14.86 -6.84
N ALA A 6 2.97 13.76 -6.37
CA ALA A 6 2.67 12.42 -6.89
C ALA A 6 1.19 12.05 -6.69
N GLN A 7 0.64 12.29 -5.50
CA GLN A 7 -0.78 12.04 -5.22
C GLN A 7 -1.73 12.89 -6.09
N ASP A 8 -1.42 14.17 -6.32
CA ASP A 8 -2.23 15.04 -7.17
C ASP A 8 -2.11 14.63 -8.65
N GLN A 9 -0.91 14.26 -9.12
CA GLN A 9 -0.73 13.75 -10.47
C GLN A 9 -1.49 12.46 -10.72
N ALA A 10 -1.49 11.52 -9.76
CA ALA A 10 -2.28 10.29 -9.83
C ALA A 10 -3.78 10.59 -10.01
N ARG A 11 -4.29 11.62 -9.31
CA ARG A 11 -5.66 12.11 -9.46
C ARG A 11 -5.91 12.73 -10.83
N ARG A 12 -5.06 13.64 -11.31
CA ARG A 12 -5.25 14.30 -12.63
C ARG A 12 -5.18 13.30 -13.79
N LYS A 13 -4.25 12.33 -13.72
CA LYS A 13 -4.11 11.27 -14.73
C LYS A 13 -5.34 10.37 -14.80
N THR A 14 -6.09 10.22 -13.70
CA THR A 14 -7.40 9.53 -13.70
C THR A 14 -8.35 10.15 -14.74
N GLY A 15 -8.34 11.48 -14.93
CA GLY A 15 -9.16 12.15 -15.94
C GLY A 15 -8.81 11.73 -17.38
N ARG A 16 -7.50 11.58 -17.70
CA ARG A 16 -7.06 11.09 -19.02
C ARG A 16 -7.48 9.62 -19.24
N LEU A 17 -7.49 8.81 -18.18
CA LEU A 17 -7.95 7.42 -18.26
C LEU A 17 -9.45 7.33 -18.56
N VAL A 18 -10.26 8.25 -18.03
CA VAL A 18 -11.69 8.32 -18.36
C VAL A 18 -11.88 8.59 -19.86
N VAL A 19 -11.06 9.47 -20.46
CA VAL A 19 -11.12 9.74 -21.91
C VAL A 19 -10.78 8.48 -22.71
N LEU A 20 -9.68 7.79 -22.39
CA LEU A 20 -9.31 6.55 -23.06
C LEU A 20 -10.36 5.45 -22.89
N PHE A 21 -10.99 5.38 -21.72
CA PHE A 21 -12.09 4.46 -21.45
C PHE A 21 -13.31 4.75 -22.31
N VAL A 22 -13.71 6.02 -22.43
CA VAL A 22 -14.82 6.42 -23.31
C VAL A 22 -14.53 6.02 -24.76
N LEU A 23 -13.31 6.27 -25.26
CA LEU A 23 -12.89 5.86 -26.60
C LEU A 23 -12.93 4.33 -26.78
N ALA A 24 -12.52 3.57 -25.77
CA ALA A 24 -12.58 2.11 -25.80
C ALA A 24 -14.04 1.61 -25.84
N VAL A 25 -14.94 2.18 -25.04
CA VAL A 25 -16.37 1.83 -25.05
C VAL A 25 -17.01 2.19 -26.38
N LEU A 26 -16.73 3.37 -26.94
CA LEU A 26 -17.22 3.74 -28.28
C LEU A 26 -16.74 2.76 -29.34
N THR A 27 -15.48 2.34 -29.28
CA THR A 27 -14.94 1.38 -30.24
C THR A 27 -15.57 0.00 -30.08
N LEU A 28 -15.82 -0.44 -28.84
CA LEU A 28 -16.57 -1.68 -28.57
C LEU A 28 -17.98 -1.63 -29.16
N ILE A 29 -18.69 -0.51 -29.02
CA ILE A 29 -20.03 -0.32 -29.59
C ILE A 29 -19.96 -0.42 -31.11
N ILE A 30 -18.99 0.24 -31.76
CA ILE A 30 -18.81 0.20 -33.22
C ILE A 30 -18.53 -1.23 -33.69
N VAL A 31 -17.56 -1.91 -33.08
CA VAL A 31 -17.16 -3.28 -33.43
C VAL A 31 -18.31 -4.25 -33.21
N ALA A 32 -19.03 -4.14 -32.08
CA ALA A 32 -20.18 -5.00 -31.78
C ALA A 32 -21.31 -4.80 -32.78
N THR A 33 -21.64 -3.54 -33.10
CA THR A 33 -22.67 -3.21 -34.07
C THR A 33 -22.33 -3.76 -35.46
N LEU A 34 -21.10 -3.55 -35.92
CA LEU A 34 -20.62 -4.06 -37.21
C LEU A 34 -20.67 -5.59 -37.26
N ALA A 35 -20.20 -6.25 -36.20
CA ALA A 35 -20.17 -7.70 -36.13
C ALA A 35 -21.59 -8.30 -36.13
N ILE A 36 -22.54 -7.69 -35.42
CA ILE A 36 -23.95 -8.11 -35.40
C ILE A 36 -24.58 -7.87 -36.78
N ALA A 37 -24.38 -6.70 -37.39
CA ALA A 37 -24.91 -6.38 -38.73
C ALA A 37 -24.41 -7.37 -39.80
N ILE A 38 -23.12 -7.70 -39.81
CA ILE A 38 -22.52 -8.70 -40.70
C ILE A 38 -23.16 -10.08 -40.43
N THR A 39 -23.32 -10.47 -39.16
CA THR A 39 -23.90 -11.77 -38.80
C THR A 39 -25.35 -11.88 -39.28
N LEU A 40 -26.16 -10.84 -39.08
CA LEU A 40 -27.55 -10.79 -39.56
C LEU A 40 -27.61 -10.88 -41.09
N GLN A 41 -26.72 -10.20 -41.81
CA GLN A 41 -26.67 -10.27 -43.28
C GLN A 41 -26.26 -11.67 -43.77
N LEU A 42 -25.29 -12.32 -43.12
CA LEU A 42 -24.88 -13.69 -43.43
C LEU A 42 -26.00 -14.70 -43.14
N MET A 43 -26.80 -14.48 -42.09
CA MET A 43 -27.96 -15.32 -41.77
C MET A 43 -29.12 -15.11 -42.75
N ASN A 44 -29.39 -13.86 -43.15
CA ASN A 44 -30.47 -13.55 -44.09
C ASN A 44 -30.13 -13.93 -45.55
N GLY A 45 -28.85 -13.90 -45.94
CA GLY A 45 -28.38 -14.31 -47.27
C GLY A 45 -28.52 -15.81 -47.58
N GLY A 46 -28.86 -16.63 -46.58
CA GLY A 46 -29.06 -18.07 -46.74
C GLY A 46 -30.37 -18.49 -47.44
N GLN A 47 -31.27 -17.57 -47.77
CA GLN A 47 -32.54 -17.89 -48.45
C GLN A 47 -32.51 -17.73 -49.98
N SER A 48 -31.46 -17.16 -50.56
CA SER A 48 -31.32 -17.03 -52.02
C SER A 48 -29.96 -17.54 -52.47
N ALA A 49 -29.91 -18.81 -52.89
CA ALA A 49 -28.75 -19.41 -53.51
C ALA A 49 -28.42 -18.67 -54.82
N GLY A 50 -27.45 -17.74 -54.78
CA GLY A 50 -27.04 -17.05 -56.01
C GLY A 50 -25.89 -16.07 -55.87
N GLN A 51 -25.93 -15.11 -54.94
CA GLN A 51 -24.89 -14.07 -54.86
C GLN A 51 -24.72 -13.58 -53.42
N THR A 52 -23.70 -14.07 -52.72
CA THR A 52 -23.18 -13.45 -51.49
C THR A 52 -22.36 -12.22 -51.84
N ASN A 53 -23.00 -11.19 -52.40
CA ASN A 53 -22.38 -9.88 -52.48
C ASN A 53 -22.63 -9.17 -51.15
N LEU A 54 -21.57 -8.89 -50.40
CA LEU A 54 -21.58 -7.91 -49.31
C LEU A 54 -21.85 -6.55 -49.94
N ASP A 55 -23.10 -6.28 -50.29
CA ASP A 55 -23.51 -5.02 -50.86
C ASP A 55 -23.46 -3.94 -49.76
N ALA A 56 -22.73 -2.86 -50.02
CA ALA A 56 -22.57 -1.74 -49.10
C ALA A 56 -23.93 -1.13 -48.72
N GLN A 57 -24.90 -1.18 -49.64
CA GLN A 57 -26.24 -0.67 -49.42
C GLN A 57 -27.05 -1.57 -48.47
N GLY A 58 -26.84 -2.88 -48.54
CA GLY A 58 -27.39 -3.85 -47.58
C GLY A 58 -26.81 -3.70 -46.18
N MET A 59 -25.50 -3.48 -46.05
CA MET A 59 -24.86 -3.20 -44.76
C MET A 59 -25.37 -1.90 -44.13
N LEU A 60 -25.50 -0.83 -44.92
CA LEU A 60 -26.04 0.45 -44.44
C LEU A 60 -27.49 0.34 -43.97
N SER A 61 -28.32 -0.48 -44.63
CA SER A 61 -29.69 -0.74 -44.19
C SER A 61 -29.77 -1.58 -42.91
N ALA A 62 -28.80 -2.47 -42.67
CA ALA A 62 -28.71 -3.26 -41.45
C ALA A 62 -28.26 -2.43 -40.23
N LEU A 63 -27.59 -1.30 -40.45
CA LEU A 63 -27.21 -0.32 -39.42
C LEU A 63 -28.37 0.63 -39.10
N SER A 64 -29.52 0.08 -38.71
CA SER A 64 -30.64 0.90 -38.26
C SER A 64 -30.30 1.64 -36.96
N VAL A 65 -30.88 2.83 -36.78
CA VAL A 65 -30.70 3.61 -35.54
C VAL A 65 -31.12 2.81 -34.31
N GLU A 66 -32.16 1.99 -34.43
CA GLU A 66 -32.63 1.08 -33.39
C GLU A 66 -31.60 0.02 -33.01
N LEU A 67 -30.92 -0.60 -34.00
CA LEU A 67 -29.87 -1.58 -33.74
C LEU A 67 -28.68 -0.92 -33.04
N VAL A 68 -28.21 0.22 -33.54
CA VAL A 68 -27.08 0.96 -32.95
C VAL A 68 -27.41 1.35 -31.51
N ALA A 69 -28.59 1.92 -31.27
CA ALA A 69 -29.03 2.32 -29.94
C ALA A 69 -29.16 1.11 -28.99
N GLY A 70 -29.77 0.02 -29.46
CA GLY A 70 -29.92 -1.22 -28.69
C GLY A 70 -28.58 -1.85 -28.30
N VAL A 71 -27.65 -1.96 -29.25
CA VAL A 71 -26.29 -2.47 -29.01
C VAL A 71 -25.52 -1.54 -28.08
N ALA A 72 -25.61 -0.23 -28.26
CA ALA A 72 -24.96 0.75 -27.40
C ALA A 72 -25.43 0.63 -25.94
N ILE A 73 -26.75 0.54 -25.71
CA ILE A 73 -27.31 0.33 -24.37
C ILE A 73 -26.84 -0.99 -23.78
N ALA A 74 -26.89 -2.09 -24.55
CA ALA A 74 -26.48 -3.41 -24.08
C ALA A 74 -24.98 -3.43 -23.69
N VAL A 75 -24.10 -2.89 -24.53
CA VAL A 75 -22.66 -2.79 -24.22
C VAL A 75 -22.45 -1.91 -22.99
N LEU A 76 -23.10 -0.75 -22.89
CA LEU A 76 -22.96 0.14 -21.75
C LEU A 76 -23.39 -0.55 -20.44
N VAL A 77 -24.54 -1.23 -20.45
CA VAL A 77 -25.05 -1.96 -19.27
C VAL A 77 -24.06 -3.05 -18.86
N VAL A 78 -23.56 -3.86 -19.80
CA VAL A 78 -22.61 -4.93 -19.49
C VAL A 78 -21.30 -4.37 -18.95
N VAL A 79 -20.77 -3.31 -19.56
CA VAL A 79 -19.51 -2.67 -19.12
C VAL A 79 -19.66 -2.06 -17.74
N VAL A 80 -20.75 -1.32 -17.48
CA VAL A 80 -21.00 -0.68 -16.19
C VAL A 80 -21.24 -1.73 -15.11
N LEU A 81 -22.10 -2.73 -15.35
CA LEU A 81 -22.37 -3.79 -14.38
C LEU A 81 -21.12 -4.64 -14.11
N GLY A 82 -20.34 -4.97 -15.14
CA GLY A 82 -19.07 -5.68 -14.99
C GLY A 82 -18.06 -4.88 -14.17
N GLY A 83 -17.94 -3.58 -14.41
CA GLY A 83 -17.08 -2.70 -13.64
C GLY A 83 -17.52 -2.56 -12.17
N LEU A 84 -18.82 -2.37 -11.92
CA LEU A 84 -19.38 -2.30 -10.57
C LEU A 84 -19.25 -3.62 -9.81
N PHE A 85 -19.45 -4.75 -10.50
CA PHE A 85 -19.23 -6.08 -9.94
C PHE A 85 -17.78 -6.25 -9.50
N LYS A 86 -16.81 -5.88 -10.36
CA LYS A 86 -15.40 -5.97 -10.02
C LYS A 86 -15.02 -5.00 -8.90
N GLN A 87 -15.55 -3.78 -8.92
CA GLN A 87 -15.35 -2.81 -7.84
C GLN A 87 -15.87 -3.37 -6.50
N HIS A 88 -17.03 -4.04 -6.51
CA HIS A 88 -17.57 -4.71 -5.32
C HIS A 88 -16.65 -5.84 -4.83
N GLN A 89 -16.17 -6.70 -5.74
CA GLN A 89 -15.22 -7.77 -5.42
C GLN A 89 -13.92 -7.23 -4.80
N LEU A 90 -13.48 -6.05 -5.23
CA LEU A 90 -12.25 -5.39 -4.77
C LEU A 90 -12.45 -4.47 -3.55
N ARG A 91 -13.62 -4.47 -2.90
CA ARG A 91 -13.88 -3.62 -1.72
C ARG A 91 -12.96 -3.94 -0.55
N ARG A 92 -12.62 -5.22 -0.35
CA ARG A 92 -11.67 -5.71 0.67
C ARG A 92 -10.21 -5.31 0.41
N GLY A 93 -9.95 -4.40 -0.53
CA GLY A 93 -8.64 -3.83 -0.79
C GLY A 93 -7.64 -4.82 -1.39
N GLY A 94 -6.38 -4.71 -0.97
CA GLY A 94 -5.29 -5.52 -1.49
C GLY A 94 -5.46 -7.02 -1.26
N ARG A 95 -6.05 -7.40 -0.12
CA ARG A 95 -6.32 -8.80 0.22
C ARG A 95 -7.13 -9.52 -0.86
N ALA A 96 -8.14 -8.87 -1.42
CA ALA A 96 -8.94 -9.43 -2.52
C ALA A 96 -8.12 -9.70 -3.79
N VAL A 97 -7.10 -8.87 -4.06
CA VAL A 97 -6.17 -9.06 -5.19
C VAL A 97 -5.25 -10.24 -4.92
N ALA A 98 -4.65 -10.30 -3.73
CA ALA A 98 -3.76 -11.39 -3.35
C ALA A 98 -4.46 -12.75 -3.37
N GLU A 99 -5.65 -12.85 -2.77
CA GLU A 99 -6.47 -14.07 -2.78
C GLU A 99 -6.90 -14.45 -4.21
N ALA A 100 -7.26 -13.47 -5.06
CA ALA A 100 -7.62 -13.73 -6.46
C ALA A 100 -6.45 -14.25 -7.31
N LEU A 101 -5.20 -14.00 -6.89
CA LEU A 101 -3.99 -14.55 -7.50
C LEU A 101 -3.55 -15.88 -6.86
N GLY A 102 -4.31 -16.41 -5.90
CA GLY A 102 -3.98 -17.65 -5.18
C GLY A 102 -2.95 -17.46 -4.07
N GLY A 103 -2.73 -16.21 -3.62
CA GLY A 103 -1.82 -15.90 -2.53
C GLY A 103 -2.31 -16.42 -1.18
N ARG A 104 -1.39 -16.97 -0.39
CA ARG A 104 -1.60 -17.36 1.01
C ARG A 104 -0.96 -16.32 1.92
N GLU A 105 -1.70 -15.83 2.90
CA GLU A 105 -1.15 -14.92 3.92
C GLU A 105 -0.02 -15.63 4.71
N ILE A 106 1.11 -14.96 4.87
CA ILE A 106 2.23 -15.49 5.67
C ILE A 106 1.87 -15.34 7.15
N ASN A 107 2.06 -16.42 7.91
CA ASN A 107 1.90 -16.35 9.36
C ASN A 107 3.05 -15.52 9.94
N LEU A 108 2.73 -14.47 10.71
CA LEU A 108 3.73 -13.59 11.33
C LEU A 108 4.68 -14.37 12.26
N ASN A 109 4.20 -15.44 12.87
CA ASN A 109 4.98 -16.37 13.71
C ASN A 109 5.49 -17.62 12.94
N THR A 110 5.64 -17.53 11.61
CA THR A 110 6.15 -18.62 10.77
C THR A 110 7.48 -19.16 11.31
N ARG A 111 7.73 -20.46 11.11
CA ARG A 111 9.02 -21.10 11.42
C ARG A 111 9.95 -21.18 10.21
N ASP A 112 9.44 -20.84 9.04
CA ASP A 112 10.21 -20.80 7.81
C ASP A 112 11.14 -19.58 7.83
N ALA A 113 12.45 -19.82 7.73
CA ALA A 113 13.47 -18.77 7.74
C ALA A 113 13.34 -17.82 6.54
N ASP A 114 12.91 -18.35 5.40
CA ASP A 114 12.72 -17.57 4.17
C ASP A 114 11.51 -16.62 4.30
N GLU A 115 10.40 -17.11 4.86
CA GLU A 115 9.23 -16.27 5.15
C GLU A 115 9.52 -15.22 6.25
N ARG A 116 10.28 -15.58 7.28
CA ARG A 116 10.74 -14.61 8.30
C ARG A 116 11.61 -13.51 7.70
N ARG A 117 12.50 -13.85 6.76
CA ARG A 117 13.38 -12.87 6.11
C ARG A 117 12.58 -11.79 5.40
N ILE A 118 11.54 -12.16 4.64
CA ILE A 118 10.71 -11.18 3.95
C ILE A 118 9.87 -10.34 4.93
N LEU A 119 9.32 -10.95 5.99
CA LEU A 119 8.59 -10.20 7.02
C LEU A 119 9.47 -9.12 7.66
N ASN A 120 10.69 -9.47 8.06
CA ASN A 120 11.64 -8.50 8.64
C ASN A 120 11.94 -7.34 7.67
N VAL A 121 12.15 -7.63 6.38
CA VAL A 121 12.42 -6.60 5.37
C VAL A 121 11.21 -5.67 5.19
N VAL A 122 9.98 -6.21 5.22
CA VAL A 122 8.75 -5.42 5.12
C VAL A 122 8.54 -4.55 6.36
N GLU A 123 8.78 -5.08 7.56
CA GLU A 123 8.71 -4.32 8.82
C GLU A 123 9.72 -3.17 8.86
N GLU A 124 10.97 -3.44 8.48
CA GLU A 124 12.02 -2.41 8.40
C GLU A 124 11.62 -1.28 7.45
N MET A 125 11.08 -1.61 6.27
CA MET A 125 10.67 -0.62 5.28
C MET A 125 9.42 0.15 5.72
N ALA A 126 8.47 -0.49 6.39
CA ALA A 126 7.29 0.15 6.96
C ALA A 126 7.66 1.21 8.01
N ILE A 127 8.49 0.85 8.98
CA ILE A 127 8.96 1.78 10.02
C ILE A 127 9.79 2.91 9.39
N ALA A 128 10.70 2.59 8.47
CA ALA A 128 11.53 3.60 7.80
C ALA A 128 10.70 4.61 6.98
N SER A 129 9.62 4.15 6.36
CA SER A 129 8.73 4.99 5.55
C SER A 129 7.61 5.66 6.35
N GLY A 130 7.45 5.32 7.64
CA GLY A 130 6.35 5.80 8.48
C GLY A 130 4.98 5.31 8.01
N THR A 131 4.92 4.11 7.44
CA THR A 131 3.66 3.47 7.02
C THR A 131 3.37 2.26 7.89
N SER A 132 2.08 1.96 8.06
CA SER A 132 1.65 0.73 8.71
C SER A 132 2.20 -0.50 7.99
N VAL A 133 2.66 -1.49 8.76
CA VAL A 133 3.20 -2.73 8.22
C VAL A 133 2.13 -3.45 7.38
N PRO A 134 2.34 -3.64 6.06
CA PRO A 134 1.35 -4.32 5.23
C PRO A 134 1.38 -5.83 5.45
N SER A 135 0.21 -6.48 5.37
CA SER A 135 0.15 -7.95 5.38
C SER A 135 0.88 -8.52 4.16
N VAL A 136 1.66 -9.58 4.37
CA VAL A 136 2.44 -10.23 3.31
C VAL A 136 1.78 -11.53 2.86
N PHE A 137 1.56 -11.67 1.56
CA PHE A 137 1.01 -12.86 0.93
C PHE A 137 2.06 -13.54 0.07
N VAL A 138 2.22 -14.85 0.22
CA VAL A 138 3.06 -15.67 -0.65
C VAL A 138 2.23 -16.33 -1.75
N LEU A 139 2.66 -16.15 -3.00
CA LEU A 139 2.16 -16.86 -4.16
C LEU A 139 3.08 -18.06 -4.40
N GLU A 140 2.54 -19.28 -4.39
CA GLU A 140 3.30 -20.51 -4.61
C GLU A 140 3.62 -20.70 -6.11
N GLU A 141 4.39 -19.76 -6.64
CA GLU A 141 4.86 -19.65 -8.02
C GLU A 141 6.40 -19.53 -8.01
N GLU A 142 7.08 -20.21 -8.94
CA GLU A 142 8.54 -20.24 -9.03
C GLU A 142 9.12 -19.00 -9.74
N SER A 143 8.29 -18.23 -10.46
CA SER A 143 8.71 -16.96 -11.06
C SER A 143 9.16 -15.94 -10.00
N ILE A 144 10.01 -14.98 -10.37
CA ILE A 144 10.43 -13.88 -9.48
C ILE A 144 9.50 -12.68 -9.73
N ASN A 145 8.60 -12.43 -8.79
CA ASN A 145 7.64 -11.34 -8.85
C ASN A 145 7.17 -10.89 -7.45
N ALA A 146 6.71 -9.65 -7.37
CA ALA A 146 6.06 -9.04 -6.21
C ALA A 146 5.01 -8.02 -6.68
N PHE A 147 4.15 -7.54 -5.78
CA PHE A 147 3.24 -6.41 -6.03
C PHE A 147 2.74 -5.78 -4.73
N ALA A 148 2.42 -4.50 -4.76
CA ALA A 148 1.61 -3.81 -3.76
C ALA A 148 0.17 -3.57 -4.25
N ALA A 149 -0.82 -3.86 -3.38
CA ALA A 149 -2.22 -3.59 -3.66
C ALA A 149 -2.96 -3.05 -2.44
N GLY A 150 -3.92 -2.15 -2.66
CA GLY A 150 -4.64 -1.47 -1.56
C GLY A 150 -5.41 -0.25 -2.06
N HIS A 151 -6.31 0.28 -1.22
CA HIS A 151 -7.01 1.55 -1.51
C HIS A 151 -6.30 2.75 -0.86
N ARG A 152 -5.55 2.51 0.22
CA ARG A 152 -4.79 3.46 1.04
C ARG A 152 -3.52 2.78 1.55
N PRO A 153 -2.50 3.53 2.01
CA PRO A 153 -1.32 2.95 2.65
C PRO A 153 -1.67 2.06 3.86
N SER A 154 -2.61 2.48 4.70
CA SER A 154 -3.06 1.75 5.89
C SER A 154 -3.70 0.37 5.61
N ASN A 155 -4.12 0.10 4.37
CA ASN A 155 -4.68 -1.19 3.96
C ASN A 155 -3.94 -1.81 2.76
N ALA A 156 -2.66 -1.47 2.64
CA ALA A 156 -1.77 -2.08 1.68
C ALA A 156 -1.51 -3.55 2.03
N VAL A 157 -1.36 -4.38 1.00
CA VAL A 157 -0.79 -5.72 1.12
C VAL A 157 0.37 -5.84 0.15
N ILE A 158 1.35 -6.67 0.51
CA ILE A 158 2.45 -7.04 -0.37
C ILE A 158 2.25 -8.51 -0.77
N GLY A 159 2.07 -8.75 -2.06
CA GLY A 159 2.16 -10.09 -2.63
C GLY A 159 3.57 -10.36 -3.10
N ILE A 160 4.13 -11.52 -2.76
CA ILE A 160 5.46 -11.93 -3.20
C ILE A 160 5.44 -13.40 -3.62
N THR A 161 6.17 -13.75 -4.66
CA THR A 161 6.28 -15.13 -5.14
C THR A 161 7.27 -15.95 -4.31
N ARG A 162 7.03 -17.26 -4.19
CA ARG A 162 7.98 -18.20 -3.59
C ARG A 162 9.33 -18.17 -4.31
N GLY A 163 9.31 -18.02 -5.64
CA GLY A 163 10.50 -17.81 -6.46
C GLY A 163 11.31 -16.59 -6.04
N ALA A 164 10.67 -15.44 -5.83
CA ALA A 164 11.37 -14.25 -5.33
C ALA A 164 11.97 -14.48 -3.94
N ILE A 165 11.21 -15.06 -3.00
CA ILE A 165 11.68 -15.31 -1.63
C ILE A 165 12.94 -16.18 -1.64
N ARG A 166 12.99 -17.25 -2.45
CA ARG A 166 14.11 -18.22 -2.45
C ARG A 166 15.33 -17.78 -3.25
N ASN A 167 15.13 -17.08 -4.37
CA ASN A 167 16.20 -16.76 -5.31
C ASN A 167 16.87 -15.40 -5.05
N LEU A 168 16.19 -14.51 -4.33
CA LEU A 168 16.70 -13.18 -4.01
C LEU A 168 17.43 -13.18 -2.67
N THR A 169 18.57 -12.50 -2.62
CA THR A 169 19.27 -12.22 -1.36
C THR A 169 18.46 -11.24 -0.51
N ARG A 170 18.86 -11.05 0.75
CA ARG A 170 18.19 -10.09 1.64
C ARG A 170 18.20 -8.67 1.06
N GLU A 171 19.31 -8.23 0.49
CA GLU A 171 19.47 -6.90 -0.12
C GLU A 171 18.63 -6.75 -1.40
N GLU A 172 18.56 -7.81 -2.21
CA GLU A 172 17.71 -7.83 -3.40
C GLU A 172 16.23 -7.81 -3.04
N LEU A 173 15.82 -8.57 -2.01
CA LEU A 173 14.47 -8.50 -1.45
C LEU A 173 14.17 -7.10 -0.92
N GLN A 174 15.12 -6.46 -0.21
CA GLN A 174 14.96 -5.10 0.27
C GLN A 174 14.80 -4.10 -0.88
N GLY A 175 15.54 -4.26 -1.98
CA GLY A 175 15.37 -3.47 -3.20
C GLY A 175 13.99 -3.64 -3.84
N VAL A 176 13.51 -4.88 -3.98
CA VAL A 176 12.16 -5.18 -4.53
C VAL A 176 11.07 -4.64 -3.60
N VAL A 177 11.18 -4.84 -2.29
CA VAL A 177 10.23 -4.31 -1.31
C VAL A 177 10.24 -2.77 -1.32
N ALA A 178 11.40 -2.13 -1.38
CA ALA A 178 11.50 -0.67 -1.50
C ALA A 178 10.79 -0.14 -2.75
N HIS A 179 10.91 -0.86 -3.88
CA HIS A 179 10.16 -0.56 -5.10
C HIS A 179 8.64 -0.65 -4.88
N GLU A 180 8.15 -1.71 -4.22
CA GLU A 180 6.73 -1.85 -3.89
C GLU A 180 6.24 -0.76 -2.91
N PHE A 181 7.05 -0.38 -1.91
CA PHE A 181 6.72 0.72 -1.00
C PHE A 181 6.66 2.07 -1.73
N SER A 182 7.47 2.29 -2.77
CA SER A 182 7.32 3.48 -3.63
C SER A 182 5.92 3.54 -4.26
N HIS A 183 5.33 2.41 -4.67
CA HIS A 183 3.96 2.38 -5.17
C HIS A 183 2.92 2.64 -4.07
N ILE A 184 3.17 2.19 -2.84
CA ILE A 184 2.31 2.50 -1.69
C ILE A 184 2.29 4.02 -1.44
N LEU A 185 3.47 4.62 -1.36
CA LEU A 185 3.67 6.02 -0.98
C LEU A 185 3.23 6.99 -2.08
N HIS A 186 3.53 6.72 -3.34
CA HIS A 186 3.14 7.61 -4.45
C HIS A 186 1.65 7.49 -4.84
N GLY A 187 0.86 6.70 -4.10
CA GLY A 187 -0.58 6.56 -4.29
C GLY A 187 -0.96 5.66 -5.44
N ASP A 188 -0.06 4.75 -5.84
CA ASP A 188 -0.19 4.03 -7.08
C ASP A 188 -1.24 2.93 -7.04
N MET A 189 -1.37 2.30 -5.87
CA MET A 189 -2.33 1.23 -5.62
C MET A 189 -3.77 1.67 -5.91
N ARG A 190 -4.18 2.84 -5.44
CA ARG A 190 -5.57 3.34 -5.62
C ARG A 190 -5.92 3.55 -7.09
N LEU A 191 -4.96 4.06 -7.87
CA LEU A 191 -5.12 4.21 -9.31
C LEU A 191 -5.28 2.84 -9.97
N ASN A 192 -4.43 1.87 -9.58
CA ASN A 192 -4.45 0.53 -10.14
C ASN A 192 -5.74 -0.23 -9.78
N MET A 193 -6.25 -0.12 -8.55
CA MET A 193 -7.53 -0.72 -8.12
C MET A 193 -8.73 -0.22 -8.95
N ARG A 194 -8.75 1.08 -9.26
CA ARG A 194 -9.75 1.66 -10.17
C ARG A 194 -9.57 1.16 -11.59
N LEU A 195 -8.32 1.10 -12.05
CA LEU A 195 -7.99 0.62 -13.38
C LEU A 195 -8.46 -0.82 -13.59
N ILE A 196 -8.21 -1.72 -12.62
CA ILE A 196 -8.71 -3.11 -12.67
C ILE A 196 -10.23 -3.15 -12.83
N SER A 197 -10.96 -2.37 -12.02
CA SER A 197 -12.43 -2.33 -12.07
C SER A 197 -12.94 -1.87 -13.43
N VAL A 198 -12.38 -0.79 -13.95
CA VAL A 198 -12.75 -0.20 -15.25
C VAL A 198 -12.41 -1.14 -16.41
N LEU A 199 -11.21 -1.75 -16.39
CA LEU A 199 -10.78 -2.68 -17.41
C LEU A 199 -11.61 -3.95 -17.42
N HIS A 200 -11.99 -4.47 -16.25
CA HIS A 200 -12.88 -5.63 -16.17
C HIS A 200 -14.20 -5.38 -16.91
N GLY A 201 -14.78 -4.19 -16.79
CA GLY A 201 -15.99 -3.80 -17.52
C GLY A 201 -15.86 -3.97 -19.04
N ILE A 202 -14.74 -3.52 -19.63
CA ILE A 202 -14.48 -3.66 -21.08
C ILE A 202 -14.17 -5.12 -21.45
N LEU A 203 -13.48 -5.86 -20.58
CA LEU A 203 -13.00 -7.21 -20.87
C LEU A 203 -14.07 -8.29 -20.67
N VAL A 204 -15.10 -8.04 -19.86
CA VAL A 204 -16.13 -9.04 -19.50
C VAL A 204 -16.82 -9.61 -20.74
N ILE A 205 -17.05 -8.81 -21.78
CA ILE A 205 -17.67 -9.24 -23.04
C ILE A 205 -16.82 -10.31 -23.73
N GLY A 206 -15.50 -10.11 -23.77
CA GLY A 206 -14.56 -11.07 -24.34
C GLY A 206 -14.43 -12.34 -23.51
N LEU A 207 -14.42 -12.21 -22.17
CA LEU A 207 -14.38 -13.35 -21.25
C LEU A 207 -15.62 -14.24 -21.39
N LEU A 208 -16.81 -13.64 -21.54
CA LEU A 208 -18.04 -14.36 -21.81
C LEU A 208 -17.98 -15.10 -23.16
N GLY A 209 -17.50 -14.43 -24.22
CA GLY A 209 -17.29 -15.06 -25.53
C GLY A 209 -16.36 -16.26 -25.48
N ALA A 210 -15.21 -16.12 -24.81
CA ALA A 210 -14.23 -17.19 -24.64
C ALA A 210 -14.82 -18.38 -23.86
N THR A 211 -15.61 -18.12 -22.82
CA THR A 211 -16.27 -19.14 -22.00
C THR A 211 -17.32 -19.91 -22.81
N ILE A 212 -18.13 -19.21 -23.61
CA ILE A 212 -19.11 -19.82 -24.52
C ILE A 212 -18.41 -20.74 -25.53
N LEU A 213 -17.36 -20.26 -26.20
CA LEU A 213 -16.59 -21.06 -27.17
C LEU A 213 -15.91 -22.28 -26.51
N ARG A 214 -15.34 -22.11 -25.31
CA ARG A 214 -14.70 -23.21 -24.57
C ARG A 214 -15.70 -24.28 -24.14
N SER A 215 -16.88 -23.89 -23.67
CA SER A 215 -17.95 -24.83 -23.28
C SER A 215 -18.46 -25.69 -24.44
N MET A 216 -18.43 -25.15 -25.68
CA MET A 216 -18.76 -25.91 -26.88
C MET A 216 -17.69 -26.93 -27.29
N ARG A 217 -16.40 -26.66 -27.01
CA ARG A 217 -15.31 -27.63 -27.25
C ARG A 217 -15.52 -28.91 -26.45
N PHE A 218 -16.04 -28.81 -25.22
CA PHE A 218 -16.36 -29.97 -24.37
C PHE A 218 -17.65 -30.69 -24.79
N ARG A 219 -18.62 -30.02 -25.44
CA ARG A 219 -19.83 -30.66 -25.98
C ARG A 219 -19.60 -31.48 -27.25
N ARG A 220 -18.50 -31.27 -27.99
CA ARG A 220 -18.18 -32.04 -29.21
C ARG A 220 -17.82 -33.51 -28.97
N VAL A 221 -17.61 -33.95 -27.73
CA VAL A 221 -17.21 -35.34 -27.40
C VAL A 221 -18.42 -36.28 -27.27
N GLY A 222 -19.65 -35.77 -27.14
CA GLY A 222 -20.88 -36.57 -27.19
C GLY A 222 -21.60 -36.35 -28.52
N GLY A 223 -21.46 -37.28 -29.46
CA GLY A 223 -22.03 -37.16 -30.81
C GLY A 223 -23.56 -37.04 -30.85
N GLY A 224 -24.08 -36.17 -31.72
CA GLY A 224 -25.49 -36.14 -32.06
C GLY A 224 -25.94 -34.84 -32.75
N LYS A 225 -26.41 -34.99 -34.00
CA LYS A 225 -27.17 -34.05 -34.86
C LYS A 225 -26.72 -32.58 -34.96
N ARG A 226 -26.49 -32.17 -36.20
CA ARG A 226 -26.13 -30.81 -36.63
C ARG A 226 -27.35 -29.89 -36.51
N ASP A 227 -27.69 -29.48 -35.29
CA ASP A 227 -28.76 -28.51 -35.06
C ASP A 227 -28.31 -27.08 -35.42
N ASN A 228 -29.23 -26.31 -35.99
CA ASN A 228 -29.03 -24.90 -36.38
C ASN A 228 -28.64 -24.02 -35.17
N SER A 229 -29.01 -24.44 -33.96
CA SER A 229 -28.65 -23.80 -32.69
C SER A 229 -27.13 -23.80 -32.43
N GLY A 230 -26.40 -24.84 -32.83
CA GLY A 230 -24.95 -24.92 -32.65
C GLY A 230 -24.19 -23.92 -33.53
N ALA A 231 -24.69 -23.64 -34.74
CA ALA A 231 -24.11 -22.64 -35.64
C ALA A 231 -24.30 -21.21 -35.11
N VAL A 232 -25.49 -20.91 -34.56
CA VAL A 232 -25.80 -19.61 -33.94
C VAL A 232 -24.92 -19.36 -32.71
N ILE A 233 -24.71 -20.35 -31.85
CA ILE A 233 -23.84 -20.21 -30.67
C ILE A 233 -22.37 -20.03 -31.08
N LEU A 234 -21.90 -20.71 -32.14
CA LEU A 234 -20.56 -20.50 -32.71
C LEU A 234 -20.37 -19.11 -33.28
N ALA A 235 -21.35 -18.61 -34.05
CA ALA A 235 -21.32 -17.25 -34.59
C ALA A 235 -21.31 -16.21 -33.45
N LEU A 236 -22.18 -16.36 -32.45
CA LEU A 236 -22.24 -15.50 -31.28
C LEU A 236 -20.92 -15.53 -30.49
N GLY A 237 -20.35 -16.70 -30.26
CA GLY A 237 -19.05 -16.85 -29.59
C GLY A 237 -17.91 -16.19 -30.37
N GLY A 238 -17.89 -16.32 -31.70
CA GLY A 238 -16.91 -15.67 -32.57
C GLY A 238 -17.02 -14.14 -32.56
N VAL A 239 -18.25 -13.60 -32.61
CA VAL A 239 -18.52 -12.16 -32.50
C VAL A 239 -18.07 -11.62 -31.13
N LEU A 240 -18.43 -12.30 -30.04
CA LEU A 240 -17.99 -11.90 -28.70
C LEU A 240 -16.46 -11.99 -28.53
N MET A 241 -15.80 -12.95 -29.19
CA MET A 241 -14.34 -13.04 -29.20
C MET A 241 -13.70 -11.87 -29.97
N LEU A 242 -14.26 -11.47 -31.12
CA LEU A 242 -13.80 -10.30 -31.88
C LEU A 242 -13.93 -9.00 -31.06
N ILE A 243 -15.09 -8.81 -30.43
CA ILE A 243 -15.35 -7.69 -29.51
C ILE A 243 -14.37 -7.75 -28.33
N GLY A 244 -14.15 -8.94 -27.78
CA GLY A 244 -13.17 -9.20 -26.72
C GLY A 244 -11.75 -8.80 -27.10
N TYR A 245 -11.32 -9.08 -28.34
CA TYR A 245 -10.00 -8.70 -28.84
C TYR A 245 -9.83 -7.17 -28.85
N ALA A 246 -10.84 -6.43 -29.34
CA ALA A 246 -10.84 -4.97 -29.26
C ALA A 246 -10.73 -4.48 -27.81
N GLY A 247 -11.49 -5.09 -26.90
CA GLY A 247 -11.40 -4.81 -25.46
C GLY A 247 -10.00 -5.05 -24.88
N THR A 248 -9.35 -6.18 -25.22
CA THR A 248 -7.99 -6.48 -24.76
C THR A 248 -6.95 -5.53 -25.31
N PHE A 249 -7.09 -5.09 -26.57
CA PHE A 249 -6.21 -4.11 -27.20
C PHE A 249 -6.25 -2.79 -26.42
N PHE A 250 -7.45 -2.21 -26.23
CA PHE A 250 -7.58 -0.97 -25.47
C PHE A 250 -7.16 -1.15 -24.01
N GLY A 251 -7.47 -2.30 -23.40
CA GLY A 251 -7.03 -2.60 -22.04
C GLY A 251 -5.51 -2.55 -21.90
N ASN A 252 -4.76 -3.14 -22.85
CA ASN A 252 -3.30 -3.10 -22.83
C ASN A 252 -2.74 -1.69 -23.09
N VAL A 253 -3.36 -0.92 -24.00
CA VAL A 253 -2.99 0.49 -24.24
C VAL A 253 -3.17 1.34 -22.98
N ILE A 254 -4.32 1.19 -22.30
CA ILE A 254 -4.61 1.92 -21.06
C ILE A 254 -3.61 1.52 -19.96
N LYS A 255 -3.32 0.23 -19.77
CA LYS A 255 -2.32 -0.22 -18.79
C LYS A 255 -0.92 0.34 -19.08
N SER A 256 -0.47 0.26 -20.34
CA SER A 256 0.82 0.77 -20.80
C SER A 256 0.98 2.28 -20.56
N ALA A 257 -0.08 3.06 -20.80
CA ALA A 257 -0.07 4.51 -20.62
C ALA A 257 0.10 4.95 -19.15
N VAL A 258 -0.19 4.07 -18.19
CA VAL A 258 -0.12 4.37 -16.75
C VAL A 258 1.20 3.93 -16.12
N SER A 259 1.73 2.75 -16.49
CA SER A 259 2.78 2.09 -15.69
C SER A 259 4.21 2.55 -16.01
N ARG A 260 4.66 2.62 -17.27
CA ARG A 260 6.10 2.73 -17.62
C ARG A 260 6.92 3.83 -16.92
N GLN A 261 6.40 5.06 -16.85
CA GLN A 261 7.13 6.16 -16.19
C GLN A 261 7.21 5.99 -14.67
N ARG A 262 6.25 5.29 -14.08
CA ARG A 262 6.18 5.04 -12.63
C ARG A 262 7.14 3.93 -12.24
N GLU A 263 7.31 2.91 -13.09
CA GLU A 263 8.32 1.88 -12.87
C GLU A 263 9.73 2.48 -12.75
N TYR A 264 10.10 3.41 -13.64
CA TYR A 264 11.40 4.09 -13.56
C TYR A 264 11.54 4.97 -12.31
N LEU A 265 10.45 5.61 -11.87
CA LEU A 265 10.45 6.39 -10.65
C LEU A 265 10.59 5.47 -9.42
N ALA A 266 9.88 4.34 -9.42
CA ALA A 266 9.93 3.35 -8.35
C ALA A 266 11.30 2.67 -8.25
N ASP A 267 11.95 2.38 -9.38
CA ASP A 267 13.35 1.91 -9.40
C ASP A 267 14.31 2.94 -8.78
N ALA A 268 14.19 4.21 -9.18
CA ALA A 268 15.01 5.28 -8.61
C ALA A 268 14.75 5.47 -7.10
N SER A 269 13.48 5.39 -6.69
CA SER A 269 13.09 5.43 -5.29
C SER A 269 13.64 4.25 -4.50
N ALA A 270 13.63 3.03 -5.05
CA ALA A 270 14.23 1.86 -4.40
C ALA A 270 15.73 2.07 -4.14
N VAL A 271 16.47 2.64 -5.10
CA VAL A 271 17.88 3.03 -4.91
C VAL A 271 18.02 4.13 -3.86
N GLN A 272 17.13 5.13 -3.85
CA GLN A 272 17.16 6.21 -2.86
C GLN A 272 16.92 5.69 -1.44
N PHE A 273 15.95 4.79 -1.27
CA PHE A 273 15.53 4.26 0.03
C PHE A 273 16.65 3.40 0.62
N THR A 274 17.17 2.47 -0.19
CA THR A 274 18.16 1.48 0.26
C THR A 274 19.61 1.95 0.16
N ARG A 275 19.87 3.04 -0.58
CA ARG A 275 21.22 3.47 -1.03
C ARG A 275 22.06 2.34 -1.66
N ASN A 276 21.40 1.27 -2.10
CA ASN A 276 22.03 0.09 -2.67
C ASN A 276 21.46 -0.16 -4.09
N PRO A 277 22.09 0.43 -5.13
CA PRO A 277 21.67 0.20 -6.51
C PRO A 277 21.80 -1.27 -6.95
N GLN A 278 22.71 -2.03 -6.33
CA GLN A 278 22.89 -3.44 -6.63
C GLN A 278 21.72 -4.30 -6.14
N GLY A 279 21.06 -3.94 -5.04
CA GLY A 279 19.89 -4.67 -4.54
C GLY A 279 18.78 -4.78 -5.59
N ILE A 280 18.27 -3.65 -6.06
CA ILE A 280 17.23 -3.64 -7.11
C ILE A 280 17.78 -4.09 -8.48
N GLY A 281 19.01 -3.70 -8.81
CA GLY A 281 19.64 -4.03 -10.08
C GLY A 281 19.85 -5.52 -10.27
N ASN A 282 20.43 -6.21 -9.28
CA ASN A 282 20.66 -7.65 -9.33
C ASN A 282 19.35 -8.45 -9.29
N ALA A 283 18.32 -7.96 -8.59
CA ALA A 283 16.98 -8.56 -8.66
C ALA A 283 16.43 -8.54 -10.10
N LEU A 284 16.58 -7.42 -10.82
CA LEU A 284 16.18 -7.31 -12.23
C LEU A 284 17.01 -8.21 -13.16
N VAL A 285 18.33 -8.31 -12.91
CA VAL A 285 19.22 -9.24 -13.63
C VAL A 285 18.75 -10.68 -13.42
N LYS A 286 18.45 -11.07 -12.18
CA LYS A 286 17.93 -12.41 -11.84
C LYS A 286 16.59 -12.71 -12.52
N ILE A 287 15.69 -11.73 -12.63
CA ILE A 287 14.45 -11.89 -13.39
C ILE A 287 14.74 -12.21 -14.87
N GLY A 288 15.69 -11.51 -15.49
CA GLY A 288 16.01 -11.77 -16.90
C GLY A 288 16.75 -13.10 -17.12
N ALA A 289 17.51 -13.57 -16.12
CA ALA A 289 18.24 -14.84 -16.14
C ALA A 289 17.35 -16.06 -15.83
N HIS A 290 16.29 -15.88 -15.04
CA HIS A 290 15.45 -16.96 -14.53
C HIS A 290 14.58 -17.59 -15.64
N ALA A 291 14.50 -18.92 -15.70
CA ALA A 291 13.79 -19.63 -16.77
C ALA A 291 12.30 -19.29 -16.87
N GLN A 292 11.65 -19.02 -15.73
CA GLN A 292 10.25 -18.56 -15.69
C GLN A 292 10.13 -17.03 -15.72
N GLY A 293 11.26 -16.32 -15.61
CA GLY A 293 11.31 -14.88 -15.45
C GLY A 293 10.38 -14.39 -14.34
N SER A 294 9.54 -13.41 -14.69
CA SER A 294 8.50 -12.86 -13.81
C SER A 294 7.08 -13.38 -14.11
N ASN A 295 6.93 -14.33 -15.04
CA ASN A 295 5.63 -14.74 -15.58
C ASN A 295 4.82 -15.60 -14.60
N LEU A 296 3.65 -15.10 -14.18
CA LEU A 296 2.74 -15.78 -13.27
C LEU A 296 1.77 -16.68 -14.04
N GLN A 297 1.46 -17.86 -13.50
CA GLN A 297 0.55 -18.83 -14.13
C GLN A 297 -0.87 -18.76 -13.58
N ALA A 298 -1.09 -18.04 -12.47
CA ALA A 298 -2.41 -17.77 -11.90
C ALA A 298 -3.43 -17.33 -12.97
N ALA A 299 -4.64 -17.90 -12.90
CA ALA A 299 -5.66 -17.72 -13.95
C ALA A 299 -6.07 -16.25 -14.17
N GLN A 300 -5.98 -15.43 -13.12
CA GLN A 300 -6.30 -14.00 -13.13
C GLN A 300 -5.07 -13.10 -13.32
N ALA A 301 -3.87 -13.65 -13.52
CA ALA A 301 -2.62 -12.86 -13.65
C ALA A 301 -2.71 -11.79 -14.76
N ALA A 302 -3.40 -12.09 -15.86
CA ALA A 302 -3.63 -11.13 -16.94
C ALA A 302 -4.40 -9.89 -16.51
N GLU A 303 -5.38 -10.04 -15.61
CA GLU A 303 -6.18 -8.93 -15.09
C GLU A 303 -5.32 -7.97 -14.26
N PHE A 304 -4.45 -8.53 -13.41
CA PHE A 304 -3.61 -7.82 -12.44
C PHE A 304 -2.20 -7.47 -12.93
N SER A 305 -1.83 -7.85 -14.16
CA SER A 305 -0.48 -7.73 -14.76
C SER A 305 0.27 -6.39 -14.63
N HIS A 306 -0.45 -5.28 -14.42
CA HIS A 306 0.13 -3.95 -14.28
C HIS A 306 0.49 -3.59 -12.83
N LEU A 307 0.24 -4.49 -11.87
CA LEU A 307 0.67 -4.36 -10.47
C LEU A 307 2.05 -4.98 -10.22
N PHE A 308 2.46 -5.89 -11.09
CA PHE A 308 3.58 -6.79 -10.84
C PHE A 308 4.93 -6.08 -10.99
N PHE A 309 5.90 -6.42 -10.14
CA PHE A 309 7.27 -5.92 -10.18
C PHE A 309 7.95 -6.12 -11.54
N GLY A 310 7.68 -7.26 -12.18
CA GLY A 310 8.15 -7.57 -13.52
C GLY A 310 7.01 -7.89 -14.47
N GLN A 311 7.36 -8.10 -15.74
CA GLN A 311 6.37 -8.48 -16.76
C GLN A 311 5.80 -9.87 -16.47
N GLY A 312 4.68 -9.91 -15.74
CA GLY A 312 4.08 -11.16 -15.28
C GLY A 312 3.18 -11.89 -16.28
N VAL A 313 3.07 -11.37 -17.51
CA VAL A 313 2.36 -12.03 -18.61
C VAL A 313 3.16 -11.86 -19.90
N ARG A 314 3.38 -12.97 -20.62
CA ARG A 314 3.98 -12.93 -21.96
C ARG A 314 3.03 -12.22 -22.93
N LEU A 315 3.38 -11.02 -23.37
CA LEU A 315 2.75 -10.41 -24.54
C LEU A 315 3.41 -10.98 -25.80
N GLY A 316 2.61 -11.23 -26.85
CA GLY A 316 3.13 -11.49 -28.19
C GLY A 316 3.92 -10.29 -28.76
N PHE A 317 4.28 -10.36 -30.05
CA PHE A 317 5.23 -9.53 -30.81
C PHE A 317 5.30 -7.98 -30.62
N THR A 318 4.49 -7.33 -29.79
CA THR A 318 4.46 -5.87 -29.62
C THR A 318 5.03 -5.38 -28.28
N GLN A 319 6.34 -5.09 -28.24
CA GLN A 319 7.01 -4.41 -27.11
C GLN A 319 6.36 -3.06 -26.74
N MET A 320 5.64 -2.42 -27.67
CA MET A 320 4.91 -1.16 -27.45
C MET A 320 3.72 -1.28 -26.49
N MET A 321 3.21 -2.50 -26.25
CA MET A 321 2.07 -2.75 -25.34
C MET A 321 2.47 -3.41 -24.02
N ALA A 322 3.77 -3.64 -23.80
CA ALA A 322 4.26 -4.07 -22.50
C ALA A 322 3.81 -3.07 -21.42
N THR A 323 3.27 -3.60 -20.32
CA THR A 323 2.93 -2.79 -19.15
C THR A 323 4.18 -2.23 -18.50
N HIS A 324 5.26 -3.01 -18.55
CA HIS A 324 6.56 -2.71 -17.96
C HIS A 324 7.58 -2.28 -19.01
N PRO A 325 8.50 -1.36 -18.68
CA PRO A 325 9.66 -1.09 -19.51
C PRO A 325 10.55 -2.34 -19.67
N PRO A 326 11.35 -2.41 -20.74
CA PRO A 326 12.34 -3.48 -20.90
C PRO A 326 13.28 -3.57 -19.69
N LEU A 327 13.61 -4.79 -19.25
CA LEU A 327 14.51 -5.00 -18.11
C LEU A 327 15.87 -4.35 -18.32
N LYS A 328 16.40 -4.42 -19.56
CA LYS A 328 17.66 -3.77 -19.93
C LYS A 328 17.66 -2.27 -19.59
N ASP A 329 16.63 -1.54 -20.02
CA ASP A 329 16.50 -0.11 -19.77
C ASP A 329 16.38 0.22 -18.28
N ARG A 330 15.72 -0.65 -17.50
CA ARG A 330 15.63 -0.51 -16.04
C ARG A 330 16.99 -0.72 -15.39
N ILE A 331 17.68 -1.80 -15.74
CA ILE A 331 18.99 -2.15 -15.18
C ILE A 331 20.02 -1.06 -15.50
N GLU A 332 20.11 -0.59 -16.74
CA GLU A 332 21.06 0.47 -17.13
C GLU A 332 20.85 1.78 -16.37
N ARG A 333 19.63 2.08 -15.93
CA ARG A 333 19.33 3.27 -15.13
C ARG A 333 19.75 3.15 -13.68
N VAL A 334 19.59 1.98 -13.07
CA VAL A 334 19.95 1.75 -11.66
C VAL A 334 21.41 1.32 -11.48
N MET A 335 21.96 0.60 -12.46
CA MET A 335 23.34 0.14 -12.53
C MET A 335 23.97 0.54 -13.87
N PRO A 336 24.44 1.81 -14.02
CA PRO A 336 25.06 2.28 -15.26
C PRO A 336 26.32 1.51 -15.68
N GLY A 337 26.96 0.80 -14.75
CA GLY A 337 28.14 -0.04 -15.00
C GLY A 337 27.85 -1.49 -15.34
N TRP A 338 26.59 -1.88 -15.54
CA TRP A 338 26.23 -3.26 -15.89
C TRP A 338 26.74 -3.65 -17.29
N ASP A 339 27.24 -4.88 -17.41
CA ASP A 339 27.91 -5.41 -18.61
C ASP A 339 26.95 -5.90 -19.72
N GLY A 340 25.64 -5.79 -19.48
CA GLY A 340 24.58 -6.20 -20.40
C GLY A 340 24.25 -7.69 -20.38
N ARG A 341 24.83 -8.47 -19.47
CA ARG A 341 24.59 -9.91 -19.35
C ARG A 341 23.60 -10.23 -18.24
N PHE A 342 22.63 -11.08 -18.57
CA PHE A 342 21.70 -11.65 -17.58
C PHE A 342 22.32 -12.89 -16.93
N GLU A 343 23.50 -12.73 -16.34
CA GLU A 343 24.22 -13.78 -15.61
C GLU A 343 24.27 -13.34 -14.15
N ALA A 344 23.38 -13.88 -13.33
CA ALA A 344 23.43 -13.68 -11.88
C ALA A 344 24.16 -14.85 -11.23
N ALA A 345 25.14 -14.55 -10.36
CA ALA A 345 25.68 -15.55 -9.46
C ALA A 345 24.55 -16.13 -8.60
N LEU A 346 24.35 -17.44 -8.64
CA LEU A 346 23.39 -18.12 -7.77
C LEU A 346 23.80 -17.90 -6.30
N PRO A 347 22.87 -17.92 -5.33
CA PRO A 347 23.12 -17.65 -3.91
C PRO A 347 24.19 -18.52 -3.19
N GLY A 348 24.92 -19.39 -3.89
CA GLY A 348 26.06 -20.14 -3.37
C GLY A 348 27.43 -19.71 -3.91
N GLN A 349 27.51 -18.87 -4.94
CA GLN A 349 28.80 -18.47 -5.57
C GLN A 349 29.40 -17.17 -5.01
N GLN A 350 28.61 -16.34 -4.33
CA GLN A 350 29.13 -15.14 -3.64
C GLN A 350 29.91 -15.51 -2.37
N ALA A 351 29.58 -16.63 -1.71
CA ALA A 351 30.29 -17.11 -0.53
C ALA A 351 31.74 -17.58 -0.82
N GLU A 352 32.08 -17.90 -2.07
CA GLU A 352 33.44 -18.34 -2.43
C GLU A 352 34.39 -17.19 -2.82
N HIS A 353 33.86 -15.99 -3.12
CA HIS A 353 34.68 -14.82 -3.48
C HIS A 353 34.96 -13.86 -2.31
N GLU A 354 34.26 -14.00 -1.19
CA GLU A 354 34.64 -13.39 0.09
C GLU A 354 35.35 -14.42 0.97
N LYS A 355 36.60 -14.76 0.62
CA LYS A 355 37.51 -15.30 1.64
C LYS A 355 37.83 -14.15 2.60
N PRO A 356 37.59 -14.30 3.91
CA PRO A 356 38.13 -13.37 4.88
C PRO A 356 39.66 -13.45 4.76
N GLU A 357 40.32 -12.34 4.44
CA GLU A 357 41.74 -12.22 4.76
C GLU A 357 41.86 -12.40 6.27
N GLU A 358 42.36 -13.57 6.67
CA GLU A 358 42.83 -13.90 8.00
C GLU A 358 43.86 -12.84 8.42
N ARG A 359 43.41 -11.77 9.06
CA ARG A 359 44.28 -10.98 9.93
C ARG A 359 44.52 -11.82 11.16
N GLU A 360 45.66 -12.50 11.16
CA GLU A 360 46.27 -13.15 12.31
C GLU A 360 46.17 -12.23 13.55
N ILE A 361 45.42 -12.70 14.54
CA ILE A 361 45.45 -12.13 15.89
C ILE A 361 46.62 -12.84 16.58
N PRO A 362 47.70 -12.13 17.00
CA PRO A 362 48.73 -12.76 17.80
C PRO A 362 48.17 -13.04 19.19
N ASP A 363 48.22 -14.31 19.55
CA ASP A 363 48.06 -14.81 20.91
C ASP A 363 49.11 -14.19 21.83
N SER A 364 48.66 -13.47 22.86
CA SER A 364 49.47 -13.23 24.06
C SER A 364 48.55 -13.02 25.26
N GLY A 365 48.57 -14.00 26.16
CA GLY A 365 47.84 -14.00 27.41
C GLY A 365 48.22 -12.92 28.41
N GLU A 366 47.37 -12.83 29.42
CA GLU A 366 47.52 -12.22 30.74
C GLU A 366 48.80 -11.41 30.98
N LYS A 367 48.63 -10.08 31.11
CA LYS A 367 49.11 -9.30 32.26
C LYS A 367 48.44 -7.93 32.30
N ALA A 368 47.90 -7.64 33.48
CA ALA A 368 47.36 -6.35 33.87
C ALA A 368 48.42 -5.22 33.75
N ALA A 369 48.01 -4.07 33.22
CA ALA A 369 48.48 -2.75 33.65
C ALA A 369 47.65 -1.62 33.00
N HIS A 370 47.02 -0.83 33.87
CA HIS A 370 46.63 0.58 33.74
C HIS A 370 46.52 1.22 32.34
N ALA A 371 45.27 1.53 31.94
CA ALA A 371 44.95 2.65 31.07
C ALA A 371 44.01 3.62 31.80
N SER A 372 44.40 4.90 31.81
CA SER A 372 43.83 6.01 32.56
C SER A 372 42.33 6.27 32.32
N PRO A 373 41.59 6.78 33.32
CA PRO A 373 40.25 7.32 33.13
C PRO A 373 40.37 8.74 32.57
N GLY A 374 39.94 8.99 31.34
CA GLY A 374 40.09 10.34 30.77
C GLY A 374 39.69 10.53 29.33
N ARG A 375 38.41 10.32 29.02
CA ARG A 375 37.61 11.18 28.13
C ARG A 375 36.19 10.61 28.13
N LYS A 376 35.34 11.19 28.99
CA LYS A 376 33.90 11.18 28.74
C LYS A 376 33.73 11.90 27.40
N ALA A 377 33.50 11.14 26.33
CA ALA A 377 32.75 11.70 25.22
C ALA A 377 31.36 11.94 25.80
N GLU A 378 31.08 13.19 26.18
CA GLU A 378 29.72 13.67 26.28
C GLU A 378 29.11 13.47 24.90
N THR A 379 28.42 12.37 24.69
CA THR A 379 27.42 12.26 23.63
C THR A 379 26.41 13.36 23.91
N LEU A 380 26.53 14.49 23.19
CA LEU A 380 25.41 15.40 23.03
C LEU A 380 24.23 14.54 22.62
N ALA A 381 23.18 14.50 23.45
CA ALA A 381 21.92 13.90 23.05
C ALA A 381 21.50 14.59 21.74
N ALA A 382 21.32 13.81 20.68
CA ALA A 382 21.00 14.34 19.38
C ALA A 382 19.65 15.08 19.48
N VAL A 383 19.65 16.40 19.27
CA VAL A 383 18.49 17.25 19.51
C VAL A 383 17.62 17.26 18.25
N LEU A 384 16.33 16.96 18.41
CA LEU A 384 15.34 17.17 17.34
C LEU A 384 14.97 18.65 17.29
N THR A 385 14.98 19.24 16.11
CA THR A 385 14.59 20.64 15.87
C THR A 385 13.49 20.73 14.82
N GLY A 386 12.97 21.93 14.51
CA GLY A 386 12.07 22.06 13.37
C GLY A 386 12.71 21.77 12.02
N ALA A 387 14.05 21.85 11.90
CA ALA A 387 14.74 21.38 10.70
C ALA A 387 14.58 19.85 10.55
N SER A 388 14.58 19.11 11.66
CA SER A 388 14.30 17.67 11.68
C SER A 388 12.87 17.38 11.20
N ALA A 389 11.86 18.12 11.69
CA ALA A 389 10.47 17.98 11.25
C ALA A 389 10.27 18.37 9.77
N GLN A 390 10.90 19.46 9.33
CA GLN A 390 10.85 19.90 7.92
C GLN A 390 11.55 18.89 6.98
N THR A 391 12.64 18.28 7.44
CA THR A 391 13.33 17.22 6.73
C THR A 391 12.44 15.99 6.61
N ALA A 392 11.76 15.57 7.69
CA ALA A 392 10.79 14.47 7.66
C ALA A 392 9.63 14.75 6.70
N ILE A 393 9.11 15.99 6.69
CA ILE A 393 8.06 16.41 5.73
C ILE A 393 8.55 16.28 4.29
N THR A 394 9.79 16.69 4.03
CA THR A 394 10.39 16.62 2.68
C THR A 394 10.71 15.18 2.28
N ALA A 395 11.08 14.34 3.25
CA ALA A 395 11.37 12.91 3.08
C ALA A 395 10.11 12.04 2.98
N MET A 396 8.90 12.59 3.12
CA MET A 396 7.67 11.82 2.91
C MET A 396 7.64 11.21 1.51
N GLY A 397 7.31 9.92 1.47
CA GLY A 397 7.34 9.14 0.24
C GLY A 397 8.74 8.90 -0.34
N GLN A 398 9.77 9.40 0.35
CA GLN A 398 11.17 9.32 -0.02
C GLN A 398 12.09 9.06 1.18
N PRO A 399 11.84 8.02 2.00
CA PRO A 399 12.77 7.66 3.06
C PRO A 399 14.15 7.39 2.47
N ASP A 400 15.19 7.60 3.27
CA ASP A 400 16.57 7.32 2.90
C ASP A 400 17.18 6.27 3.84
N GLN A 401 18.43 5.89 3.58
CA GLN A 401 19.14 4.89 4.36
C GLN A 401 19.20 5.20 5.86
N ARG A 402 19.25 6.48 6.26
CA ARG A 402 19.28 6.84 7.70
C ARG A 402 17.98 6.46 8.39
N HIS A 403 16.84 6.57 7.67
CA HIS A 403 15.57 6.10 8.19
C HIS A 403 15.52 4.57 8.30
N ILE A 404 16.14 3.83 7.37
CA ILE A 404 16.27 2.37 7.46
C ILE A 404 17.15 1.98 8.66
N GLU A 405 18.27 2.65 8.86
CA GLU A 405 19.17 2.42 10.01
C GLU A 405 18.48 2.77 11.34
N LYS A 406 17.73 3.87 11.40
CA LYS A 406 16.88 4.20 12.55
C LYS A 406 15.82 3.13 12.77
N ALA A 407 15.14 2.66 11.73
CA ALA A 407 14.17 1.57 11.84
C ALA A 407 14.79 0.27 12.38
N GLN A 408 15.96 -0.12 11.87
CA GLN A 408 16.70 -1.30 12.35
C GLN A 408 17.11 -1.16 13.81
N SER A 409 17.70 -0.02 14.20
CA SER A 409 18.07 0.24 15.60
C SER A 409 16.85 0.21 16.54
N THR A 410 15.72 0.82 16.14
CA THR A 410 14.45 0.75 16.87
C THR A 410 13.98 -0.69 17.04
N LEU A 411 14.02 -1.50 15.97
CA LEU A 411 13.64 -2.91 16.00
C LEU A 411 14.58 -3.79 16.84
N HIS A 412 15.84 -3.38 16.99
CA HIS A 412 16.82 -4.05 17.85
C HIS A 412 16.71 -3.64 19.32
N ALA A 413 16.23 -2.42 19.58
CA ALA A 413 15.99 -1.91 20.93
C ALA A 413 14.77 -2.57 21.60
N LEU A 414 13.79 -3.05 20.81
CA LEU A 414 12.64 -3.79 21.33
C LEU A 414 13.06 -5.13 21.95
N PRO A 415 12.60 -5.44 23.17
CA PRO A 415 12.87 -6.74 23.79
C PRO A 415 12.39 -7.89 22.92
N SER A 416 13.24 -8.92 22.75
CA SER A 416 12.97 -10.07 21.87
C SER A 416 11.63 -10.78 22.18
N ARG A 417 11.24 -10.79 23.46
CA ARG A 417 9.97 -11.31 23.94
C ARG A 417 8.78 -10.53 23.37
N ILE A 418 8.81 -9.20 23.47
CA ILE A 418 7.79 -8.32 22.92
C ILE A 418 7.76 -8.42 21.40
N LYS A 419 8.93 -8.45 20.74
CA LYS A 419 9.04 -8.57 19.28
C LYS A 419 8.38 -9.84 18.73
N THR A 420 8.35 -10.92 19.49
CA THR A 420 7.62 -12.14 19.11
C THR A 420 6.13 -12.03 19.45
N ALA A 421 5.80 -11.37 20.57
CA ALA A 421 4.44 -11.22 21.05
C ALA A 421 3.57 -10.33 20.15
N VAL A 422 4.12 -9.29 19.54
CA VAL A 422 3.37 -8.39 18.63
C VAL A 422 2.74 -9.10 17.44
N HIS A 423 3.29 -10.25 17.05
CA HIS A 423 2.83 -11.07 15.94
C HIS A 423 1.70 -12.04 16.30
N GLU A 424 1.37 -12.18 17.59
CA GLU A 424 0.31 -13.07 18.06
C GLU A 424 -0.98 -12.28 18.36
N PRO A 425 -2.15 -12.62 17.77
CA PRO A 425 -3.37 -11.83 17.93
C PRO A 425 -3.87 -11.66 19.38
N TYR A 426 -3.58 -12.59 20.30
CA TYR A 426 -3.91 -12.44 21.72
C TYR A 426 -3.00 -11.43 22.41
N ALA A 427 -1.69 -11.57 22.24
CA ALA A 427 -0.70 -10.69 22.84
C ALA A 427 -0.72 -9.29 22.20
N ALA A 428 -0.95 -9.18 20.90
CA ALA A 428 -1.19 -7.93 20.18
C ALA A 428 -2.26 -7.05 20.87
N ARG A 429 -3.43 -7.63 21.17
CA ARG A 429 -4.52 -6.91 21.87
C ARG A 429 -4.11 -6.51 23.28
N ALA A 430 -3.44 -7.42 24.00
CA ALA A 430 -2.94 -7.17 25.34
C ALA A 430 -1.89 -6.04 25.39
N ILE A 431 -0.99 -5.97 24.41
CA ILE A 431 0.01 -4.90 24.29
C ILE A 431 -0.68 -3.55 24.10
N ILE A 432 -1.71 -3.46 23.26
CA ILE A 432 -2.49 -2.22 23.13
C ILE A 432 -3.18 -1.85 24.45
N TYR A 433 -3.78 -2.81 25.15
CA TYR A 433 -4.39 -2.54 26.45
C TYR A 433 -3.36 -2.04 27.46
N ALA A 434 -2.15 -2.61 27.46
CA ALA A 434 -1.05 -2.17 28.32
C ALA A 434 -0.61 -0.73 28.02
N LEU A 435 -0.62 -0.31 26.74
CA LEU A 435 -0.31 1.06 26.35
C LEU A 435 -1.40 2.07 26.76
N LEU A 436 -2.63 1.61 27.04
CA LEU A 436 -3.75 2.42 27.52
C LEU A 436 -3.87 2.43 29.05
N LEU A 437 -3.05 1.64 29.77
CA LEU A 437 -3.09 1.64 31.22
C LEU A 437 -2.51 2.94 31.77
N SER A 438 -3.16 3.47 32.81
CA SER A 438 -2.70 4.66 33.52
C SER A 438 -1.34 4.44 34.19
N GLU A 439 -0.53 5.50 34.23
CA GLU A 439 0.68 5.53 35.04
C GLU A 439 0.32 5.55 36.54
N ASP A 440 -0.81 6.15 36.89
CA ASP A 440 -1.36 6.16 38.24
C ASP A 440 -1.75 4.74 38.67
N GLN A 441 -1.34 4.37 39.90
CA GLN A 441 -1.52 3.01 40.37
C GLN A 441 -2.99 2.68 40.69
N GLU A 442 -3.72 3.59 41.31
CA GLU A 442 -5.12 3.35 41.72
C GLU A 442 -6.01 3.24 40.47
N GLU A 443 -5.84 4.16 39.52
CA GLU A 443 -6.60 4.12 38.27
C GLU A 443 -6.27 2.88 37.44
N ARG A 444 -4.99 2.49 37.39
CA ARG A 444 -4.57 1.26 36.71
C ARG A 444 -5.20 0.02 37.34
N GLU A 445 -5.29 -0.05 38.67
CA GLU A 445 -5.94 -1.18 39.35
C GLU A 445 -7.43 -1.26 38.98
N HIS A 446 -8.14 -0.12 38.96
CA HIS A 446 -9.54 -0.07 38.49
C HIS A 446 -9.70 -0.50 37.02
N GLN A 447 -8.83 -0.01 36.13
CA GLN A 447 -8.81 -0.40 34.71
C GLN A 447 -8.60 -1.92 34.54
N LEU A 448 -7.70 -2.51 35.33
CA LEU A 448 -7.42 -3.94 35.29
C LEU A 448 -8.58 -4.78 35.82
N GLU A 449 -9.26 -4.35 36.88
CA GLU A 449 -10.47 -5.01 37.37
C GLU A 449 -11.61 -4.97 36.35
N ALA A 450 -11.82 -3.81 35.72
CA ALA A 450 -12.81 -3.65 34.66
C ALA A 450 -12.51 -4.58 33.47
N LEU A 451 -11.25 -4.63 33.02
CA LEU A 451 -10.83 -5.53 31.95
C LEU A 451 -10.99 -7.00 32.30
N GLN A 452 -10.71 -7.41 33.54
CA GLN A 452 -10.82 -8.81 33.95
C GLN A 452 -12.23 -9.38 33.71
N GLN A 453 -13.26 -8.55 33.81
CA GLN A 453 -14.66 -8.96 33.66
C GLN A 453 -15.09 -9.06 32.19
N ILE A 454 -14.48 -8.28 31.29
CA ILE A 454 -14.93 -8.12 29.90
C ILE A 454 -13.98 -8.72 28.88
N ALA A 455 -12.68 -8.74 29.16
CA ALA A 455 -11.66 -9.22 28.25
C ALA A 455 -11.66 -10.76 28.18
N LEU A 456 -11.19 -11.30 27.05
CA LEU A 456 -11.00 -12.74 26.94
C LEU A 456 -9.92 -13.19 27.94
N PRO A 457 -10.09 -14.33 28.65
CA PRO A 457 -9.15 -14.78 29.68
C PRO A 457 -7.70 -14.87 29.22
N ASP A 458 -7.47 -15.31 27.98
CA ASP A 458 -6.13 -15.44 27.41
C ASP A 458 -5.51 -14.08 27.08
N VAL A 459 -6.32 -13.10 26.66
CA VAL A 459 -5.85 -11.71 26.43
C VAL A 459 -5.51 -11.06 27.77
N TYR A 460 -6.34 -11.26 28.80
CA TYR A 460 -6.06 -10.75 30.13
C TYR A 460 -4.79 -11.37 30.74
N ARG A 461 -4.57 -12.68 30.57
CA ARG A 461 -3.31 -13.32 30.96
C ARG A 461 -2.10 -12.71 30.25
N ALA A 462 -2.19 -12.51 28.93
CA ALA A 462 -1.13 -11.88 28.17
C ALA A 462 -0.87 -10.44 28.64
N LEU A 463 -1.92 -9.69 29.00
CA LEU A 463 -1.78 -8.34 29.56
C LEU A 463 -1.01 -8.36 30.89
N MET A 464 -1.31 -9.31 31.77
CA MET A 464 -0.56 -9.47 33.03
C MET A 464 0.89 -9.91 32.80
N ASP A 465 1.15 -10.62 31.71
CA ASP A 465 2.48 -11.13 31.39
C ASP A 465 3.40 -10.08 30.74
N TYR A 466 2.85 -9.27 29.82
CA TYR A 466 3.62 -8.25 29.08
C TYR A 466 3.48 -6.83 29.64
N GLY A 467 2.39 -6.51 30.33
CA GLY A 467 2.05 -5.17 30.79
C GLY A 467 3.16 -4.44 31.56
N PRO A 468 3.83 -5.08 32.56
CA PRO A 468 4.90 -4.42 33.32
C PRO A 468 6.11 -4.01 32.48
N GLU A 469 6.40 -4.74 31.39
CA GLU A 469 7.48 -4.44 30.46
C GLU A 469 7.09 -3.30 29.52
N ILE A 470 5.84 -3.31 29.03
CA ILE A 470 5.29 -2.27 28.16
C ILE A 470 5.18 -0.91 28.88
N LEU A 471 4.76 -0.91 30.14
CA LEU A 471 4.66 0.33 30.94
C LEU A 471 6.02 1.03 31.14
N ARG A 472 7.13 0.27 31.09
CA ARG A 472 8.50 0.80 31.23
C ARG A 472 9.15 1.15 29.89
N LEU A 473 8.44 0.93 28.78
CA LEU A 473 8.98 1.16 27.47
C LEU A 473 9.14 2.66 27.21
N GLU A 474 10.29 3.02 26.65
CA GLU A 474 10.59 4.39 26.23
C GLU A 474 9.53 4.88 25.22
N VAL A 475 9.18 6.17 25.30
CA VAL A 475 8.12 6.77 24.48
C VAL A 475 8.40 6.61 22.98
N GLU A 476 9.67 6.71 22.56
CA GLU A 476 10.12 6.55 21.17
C GLU A 476 9.84 5.17 20.58
N LEU A 477 9.68 4.14 21.42
CA LEU A 477 9.42 2.77 20.97
C LEU A 477 7.92 2.45 20.90
N ARG A 478 7.04 3.34 21.41
CA ARG A 478 5.59 3.08 21.47
C ARG A 478 4.92 3.07 20.10
N LEU A 479 5.17 4.06 19.23
CA LEU A 479 4.58 4.06 17.89
C LEU A 479 5.10 2.93 16.99
N PRO A 480 6.42 2.65 16.91
CA PRO A 480 6.91 1.48 16.19
C PRO A 480 6.30 0.17 16.71
N LEU A 481 6.11 0.05 18.03
CA LEU A 481 5.44 -1.11 18.61
C LEU A 481 3.98 -1.22 18.13
N ILE A 482 3.25 -0.11 18.10
CA ILE A 482 1.86 -0.09 17.58
C ILE A 482 1.84 -0.49 16.10
N GLU A 483 2.73 0.05 15.28
CA GLU A 483 2.86 -0.28 13.85
C GLU A 483 3.10 -1.78 13.62
N LEU A 484 3.91 -2.43 14.47
CA LEU A 484 4.18 -3.87 14.42
C LEU A 484 3.01 -4.74 14.88
N VAL A 485 2.16 -4.22 15.77
CA VAL A 485 0.97 -4.92 16.27
C VAL A 485 -0.17 -4.92 15.25
N LEU A 486 -0.24 -3.91 14.37
CA LEU A 486 -1.32 -3.72 13.41
C LEU A 486 -1.61 -4.95 12.52
N PRO A 487 -0.63 -5.63 11.90
CA PRO A 487 -0.90 -6.82 11.08
C PRO A 487 -1.62 -7.93 11.85
N ALA A 488 -1.23 -8.17 13.10
CA ALA A 488 -1.87 -9.19 13.94
C ALA A 488 -3.32 -8.78 14.27
N LEU A 489 -3.57 -7.49 14.53
CA LEU A 489 -4.93 -6.98 14.75
C LEU A 489 -5.79 -7.01 13.49
N GLN A 490 -5.22 -6.79 12.31
CA GLN A 490 -5.93 -6.88 11.02
C GLN A 490 -6.35 -8.31 10.67
N SER A 491 -5.73 -9.32 11.29
CA SER A 491 -6.12 -10.72 11.14
C SER A 491 -7.37 -11.12 11.93
N LEU A 492 -7.85 -10.24 12.84
CA LEU A 492 -9.01 -10.50 13.68
C LEU A 492 -10.31 -10.58 12.87
N SER A 493 -11.23 -11.44 13.33
CA SER A 493 -12.59 -11.48 12.80
C SER A 493 -13.36 -10.20 13.15
N THR A 494 -14.45 -9.90 12.42
CA THR A 494 -15.28 -8.73 12.71
C THR A 494 -15.80 -8.70 14.15
N GLU A 495 -16.19 -9.86 14.70
CA GLU A 495 -16.62 -9.99 16.10
C GLU A 495 -15.47 -9.73 17.08
N GLN A 496 -14.28 -10.25 16.77
CA GLN A 496 -13.09 -10.02 17.59
C GLN A 496 -12.65 -8.54 17.58
N VAL A 497 -12.75 -7.85 16.45
CA VAL A 497 -12.48 -6.40 16.36
C VAL A 497 -13.49 -5.60 17.16
N GLN A 498 -14.78 -5.96 17.11
CA GLN A 498 -15.82 -5.31 17.91
C GLN A 498 -15.57 -5.49 19.41
N HIS A 499 -15.23 -6.70 19.85
CA HIS A 499 -14.90 -6.99 21.24
C HIS A 499 -13.62 -6.27 21.70
N PHE A 500 -12.60 -6.26 20.85
CA PHE A 500 -11.35 -5.52 21.09
C PHE A 500 -11.62 -4.03 21.29
N ARG A 501 -12.42 -3.42 20.41
CA ARG A 501 -12.84 -2.02 20.48
C ARG A 501 -13.62 -1.73 21.75
N PHE A 502 -14.55 -2.59 22.13
CA PHE A 502 -15.32 -2.45 23.37
C PHE A 502 -14.41 -2.40 24.59
N CYS A 503 -13.40 -3.27 24.67
CA CYS A 503 -12.45 -3.26 25.78
C CYS A 503 -11.59 -1.99 25.80
N MET A 504 -11.15 -1.48 24.64
CA MET A 504 -10.43 -0.20 24.56
C MET A 504 -11.29 0.96 25.04
N GLU A 505 -12.55 1.05 24.59
CA GLU A 505 -13.47 2.12 25.01
C GLU A 505 -13.70 2.09 26.53
N ARG A 506 -13.78 0.90 27.14
CA ARG A 506 -13.88 0.75 28.60
C ARG A 506 -12.62 1.19 29.35
N LEU A 507 -11.43 0.96 28.80
CA LEU A 507 -10.18 1.44 29.39
C LEU A 507 -10.07 2.96 29.35
N ILE A 508 -10.38 3.55 28.20
CA ILE A 508 -10.29 4.98 27.94
C ILE A 508 -11.36 5.78 28.72
N GLU A 509 -12.52 5.17 28.99
CA GLU A 509 -13.60 5.83 29.74
C GLU A 509 -13.51 5.58 31.26
N ALA A 510 -12.49 4.86 31.75
CA ALA A 510 -12.41 4.41 33.15
C ALA A 510 -12.32 5.58 34.15
N ASP A 511 -11.51 6.59 33.84
CA ASP A 511 -11.28 7.78 34.66
C ASP A 511 -12.26 8.94 34.34
N GLY A 512 -13.17 8.71 33.38
CA GLY A 512 -14.13 9.69 32.88
C GLY A 512 -13.53 10.79 32.00
N HIS A 513 -12.24 10.75 31.68
CA HIS A 513 -11.53 11.80 30.92
C HIS A 513 -10.64 11.19 29.82
N VAL A 514 -11.00 11.45 28.56
CA VAL A 514 -10.18 10.95 27.44
C VAL A 514 -8.93 11.83 27.28
N SER A 515 -7.76 11.27 27.57
CA SER A 515 -6.49 11.95 27.31
C SER A 515 -6.14 12.00 25.82
N LEU A 516 -5.24 12.92 25.44
CA LEU A 516 -4.78 13.03 24.06
C LEU A 516 -4.05 11.77 23.58
N LEU A 517 -3.29 11.11 24.45
CA LEU A 517 -2.55 9.89 24.10
C LEU A 517 -3.52 8.74 23.81
N GLU A 518 -4.50 8.54 24.68
CA GLU A 518 -5.55 7.53 24.51
C GLU A 518 -6.37 7.77 23.24
N TRP A 519 -6.78 9.02 23.02
CA TRP A 519 -7.49 9.42 21.82
C TRP A 519 -6.66 9.16 20.56
N THR A 520 -5.38 9.54 20.57
CA THR A 520 -4.48 9.38 19.42
C THR A 520 -4.27 7.90 19.10
N LEU A 521 -4.01 7.08 20.12
CA LEU A 521 -3.86 5.64 19.98
C LEU A 521 -5.15 5.00 19.44
N TYR A 522 -6.30 5.38 19.99
CA TYR A 522 -7.61 4.91 19.52
C TYR A 522 -7.84 5.26 18.04
N GLN A 523 -7.58 6.51 17.65
CA GLN A 523 -7.76 6.96 16.26
C GLN A 523 -6.78 6.29 15.31
N LEU A 524 -5.51 6.15 15.68
CA LEU A 524 -4.48 5.46 14.90
C LEU A 524 -4.90 4.00 14.62
N LEU A 525 -5.36 3.28 15.65
CA LEU A 525 -5.84 1.91 15.51
C LEU A 525 -7.11 1.83 14.65
N LEU A 526 -8.09 2.70 14.87
CA LEU A 526 -9.29 2.75 14.02
C LEU A 526 -8.98 3.13 12.55
N ASN A 527 -7.94 3.93 12.32
CA ASN A 527 -7.47 4.28 10.98
C ASN A 527 -6.96 3.07 10.20
N ASN A 528 -6.39 2.10 10.92
CA ASN A 528 -5.73 0.94 10.36
C ASN A 528 -6.58 -0.35 10.42
N LEU A 529 -7.60 -0.42 11.29
CA LEU A 529 -8.45 -1.62 11.44
C LEU A 529 -9.79 -1.57 10.70
N ASN A 530 -10.35 -0.38 10.43
CA ASN A 530 -11.66 -0.28 9.80
C ASN A 530 -11.58 -0.15 8.27
N GLU A 531 -12.50 -0.77 7.53
CA GLU A 531 -12.83 -0.41 6.15
C GLU A 531 -13.49 0.98 6.13
N GLN A 532 -12.69 2.02 6.29
CA GLN A 532 -13.20 3.38 6.46
C GLN A 532 -13.89 3.94 5.22
N ASP A 533 -14.78 4.89 5.47
CA ASP A 533 -15.55 5.63 4.46
C ASP A 533 -14.63 6.23 3.39
N ASN A 534 -14.82 5.80 2.13
CA ASN A 534 -14.02 6.23 0.98
C ASN A 534 -14.43 7.62 0.45
N LYS A 535 -14.67 8.57 1.36
CA LYS A 535 -15.05 9.93 0.99
C LYS A 535 -13.92 10.61 0.18
N PRO A 536 -14.26 11.37 -0.87
CA PRO A 536 -13.26 12.03 -1.70
C PRO A 536 -12.61 13.19 -0.92
N ALA A 537 -11.29 13.30 -1.03
CA ALA A 537 -10.56 14.46 -0.50
C ALA A 537 -10.74 15.67 -1.44
N ASN A 538 -11.76 16.48 -1.17
CA ASN A 538 -12.23 17.58 -2.02
C ASN A 538 -12.32 18.94 -1.30
N LEU A 539 -12.05 18.98 0.01
CA LEU A 539 -12.14 20.18 0.83
C LEU A 539 -10.91 21.08 0.64
N GLN A 540 -11.07 22.38 0.91
CA GLN A 540 -9.98 23.34 0.85
C GLN A 540 -9.56 23.80 2.23
N LEU A 541 -8.26 24.08 2.41
CA LEU A 541 -7.70 24.51 3.69
C LEU A 541 -8.39 25.76 4.24
N LYS A 542 -8.62 26.77 3.40
CA LYS A 542 -9.33 28.00 3.78
C LYS A 542 -10.75 27.79 4.33
N ASP A 543 -11.39 26.66 4.00
CA ASP A 543 -12.75 26.35 4.44
C ASP A 543 -12.76 25.55 5.77
N LEU A 544 -11.58 25.26 6.33
CA LEU A 544 -11.36 24.40 7.50
C LEU A 544 -10.61 25.13 8.63
N GLN A 545 -10.81 26.44 8.77
CA GLN A 545 -10.15 27.26 9.80
C GLN A 545 -10.40 26.72 11.21
N ARG A 546 -11.66 26.45 11.56
CA ARG A 546 -12.05 25.98 12.89
C ARG A 546 -11.41 24.62 13.21
N GLU A 547 -11.35 23.74 12.22
CA GLU A 547 -10.77 22.40 12.36
C GLU A 547 -9.25 22.45 12.52
N CYS A 548 -8.57 23.32 11.77
CA CYS A 548 -7.12 23.53 11.93
C CYS A 548 -6.80 24.13 13.29
N GLN A 549 -7.60 25.11 13.74
CA GLN A 549 -7.44 25.74 15.05
C GLN A 549 -7.56 24.71 16.16
N LEU A 550 -8.62 23.88 16.16
CA LEU A 550 -8.80 22.85 17.18
C LEU A 550 -7.62 21.85 17.24
N LEU A 551 -7.16 21.37 16.08
CA LEU A 551 -6.02 20.46 16.00
C LEU A 551 -4.74 21.11 16.55
N LEU A 552 -4.46 22.36 16.14
CA LEU A 552 -3.24 23.05 16.54
C LEU A 552 -3.27 23.48 18.01
N THR A 553 -4.42 23.85 18.56
CA THR A 553 -4.55 24.13 20.00
C THR A 553 -4.28 22.86 20.82
N VAL A 554 -4.82 21.72 20.40
CA VAL A 554 -4.57 20.44 21.08
C VAL A 554 -3.10 20.04 20.99
N LEU A 555 -2.46 20.22 19.83
CA LEU A 555 -1.02 19.98 19.67
C LEU A 555 -0.17 20.95 20.50
N ALA A 556 -0.54 22.23 20.54
CA ALA A 556 0.15 23.25 21.33
C ALA A 556 0.01 22.97 22.83
N ALA A 557 -1.11 22.46 23.30
CA ALA A 557 -1.30 22.07 24.69
C ALA A 557 -0.65 20.71 25.04
N ALA A 558 -0.19 19.95 24.04
CA ALA A 558 0.41 18.65 24.27
C ALA A 558 1.80 18.79 24.89
N GLY A 559 1.90 18.56 26.20
CA GLY A 559 3.19 18.59 26.92
C GLY A 559 3.51 19.93 27.59
N GLN A 560 2.57 20.87 27.62
CA GLN A 560 2.71 22.16 28.30
C GLN A 560 1.39 22.66 28.87
N HIS A 561 1.47 23.34 30.01
CA HIS A 561 0.32 23.89 30.73
C HIS A 561 0.32 25.43 30.78
N ASP A 562 1.34 26.08 30.23
CA ASP A 562 1.45 27.52 30.19
C ASP A 562 0.67 28.09 28.99
N SER A 563 -0.27 28.99 29.30
CA SER A 563 -1.09 29.67 28.29
C SER A 563 -0.27 30.56 27.36
N GLU A 564 0.82 31.17 27.87
CA GLU A 564 1.70 32.00 27.05
C GLU A 564 2.47 31.16 26.01
N GLU A 565 2.98 29.98 26.41
CA GLU A 565 3.66 29.06 25.51
C GLU A 565 2.70 28.46 24.47
N ILE A 566 1.46 28.16 24.86
CA ILE A 566 0.43 27.68 23.93
C ILE A 566 0.12 28.75 22.87
N SER A 567 -0.08 29.99 23.28
CA SER A 567 -0.32 31.10 22.34
C SER A 567 0.89 31.35 21.44
N ALA A 568 2.12 31.26 21.97
CA ALA A 568 3.34 31.36 21.17
C ALA A 568 3.43 30.27 20.10
N ALA A 569 3.12 29.02 20.43
CA ALA A 569 3.08 27.90 19.50
C ALA A 569 2.03 28.09 18.40
N LEU A 570 0.84 28.58 18.75
CA LEU A 570 -0.23 28.88 17.79
C LEU A 570 0.17 30.02 16.85
N ASN A 571 0.78 31.08 17.36
CA ASN A 571 1.28 32.19 16.56
C ASN A 571 2.37 31.73 15.57
N ALA A 572 3.25 30.81 15.98
CA ALA A 572 4.23 30.22 15.07
C ALA A 572 3.55 29.41 13.94
N ALA A 573 2.54 28.61 14.28
CA ALA A 573 1.79 27.80 13.33
C ALA A 573 0.96 28.64 12.33
N GLU A 574 0.43 29.80 12.76
CA GLU A 574 -0.37 30.70 11.93
C GLU A 574 0.38 31.16 10.67
N THR A 575 1.71 31.31 10.74
CA THR A 575 2.55 31.78 9.63
C THR A 575 2.50 30.88 8.39
N GLU A 576 2.14 29.61 8.56
CA GLU A 576 2.04 28.61 7.49
C GLU A 576 0.60 28.48 6.95
N LEU A 577 -0.37 29.18 7.54
CA LEU A 577 -1.80 29.07 7.22
C LEU A 577 -2.34 30.29 6.48
N PRO A 578 -3.40 30.11 5.65
CA PRO A 578 -4.01 31.22 4.90
C PRO A 578 -5.03 32.03 5.72
N PHE A 579 -5.12 31.83 7.03
CA PHE A 579 -6.07 32.46 7.93
C PHE A 579 -5.45 32.62 9.31
N ALA A 580 -5.95 33.59 10.08
CA ALA A 580 -5.54 33.80 11.46
C ALA A 580 -6.12 32.73 12.40
N LEU A 581 -5.36 32.37 13.42
CA LEU A 581 -5.81 31.55 14.53
C LEU A 581 -6.30 32.49 15.64
N ALA A 582 -7.22 32.01 16.49
CA ALA A 582 -7.63 32.75 17.68
C ALA A 582 -7.25 31.95 18.93
N ASP A 583 -6.99 32.65 20.03
CA ASP A 583 -6.83 32.00 21.33
C ASP A 583 -8.16 31.34 21.73
N THR A 584 -8.10 30.10 22.20
CA THR A 584 -9.26 29.34 22.64
C THR A 584 -9.04 28.78 24.04
N ASP A 585 -9.99 29.00 24.93
CA ASP A 585 -9.92 28.50 26.31
C ASP A 585 -10.32 27.01 26.47
N ASP A 586 -10.90 26.39 25.43
CA ASP A 586 -11.44 25.03 25.51
C ASP A 586 -10.66 24.03 24.64
N VAL A 587 -9.71 23.33 25.27
CA VAL A 587 -8.76 22.39 24.63
C VAL A 587 -9.12 20.93 24.90
N SER A 588 -10.24 20.65 25.57
CA SER A 588 -10.50 19.32 26.16
C SER A 588 -11.53 18.48 25.40
N ASP A 589 -12.19 19.00 24.36
CA ASP A 589 -13.22 18.24 23.63
C ASP A 589 -12.62 17.32 22.55
N MET A 590 -12.27 16.10 22.97
CA MET A 590 -11.78 15.03 22.08
C MET A 590 -12.82 14.57 21.04
N ARG A 591 -14.13 14.79 21.28
CA ARG A 591 -15.17 14.48 20.29
C ARG A 591 -15.16 15.51 19.18
N ALA A 592 -15.02 16.79 19.51
CA ALA A 592 -14.84 17.84 18.52
C ALA A 592 -13.57 17.60 17.68
N LEU A 593 -12.47 17.18 18.32
CA LEU A 593 -11.21 16.86 17.63
C LEU A 593 -11.40 15.72 16.62
N SER A 594 -12.12 14.66 17.01
CA SER A 594 -12.46 13.55 16.11
C SER A 594 -13.17 13.99 14.84
N LEU A 595 -14.16 14.89 14.97
CA LEU A 595 -14.90 15.44 13.82
C LEU A 595 -14.05 16.39 12.98
N ALA A 596 -13.20 17.19 13.61
CA ALA A 596 -12.27 18.07 12.92
C ALA A 596 -11.29 17.27 12.06
N VAL A 597 -10.67 16.23 12.63
CA VAL A 597 -9.71 15.39 11.91
C VAL A 597 -10.37 14.61 10.77
N GLU A 598 -11.60 14.09 10.91
CA GLU A 598 -12.34 13.47 9.79
C GLU A 598 -12.47 14.44 8.58
N ARG A 599 -12.67 15.73 8.85
CA ARG A 599 -12.77 16.76 7.81
C ARG A 599 -11.40 17.14 7.25
N LEU A 600 -10.38 17.32 8.09
CA LEU A 600 -9.01 17.64 7.66
C LEU A 600 -8.42 16.55 6.76
N ARG A 601 -8.73 15.28 6.99
CA ARG A 601 -8.36 14.17 6.10
C ARG A 601 -8.85 14.34 4.66
N ARG A 602 -9.96 15.04 4.49
CA ARG A 602 -10.58 15.31 3.17
C ARG A 602 -9.96 16.52 2.47
N LEU A 603 -8.90 17.11 3.02
CA LEU A 603 -8.10 18.12 2.33
C LEU A 603 -7.55 17.61 1.01
N LYS A 604 -7.51 18.50 0.01
CA LYS A 604 -6.79 18.21 -1.23
C LYS A 604 -5.30 17.96 -0.92
N PRO A 605 -4.65 16.96 -1.56
CA PRO A 605 -3.26 16.59 -1.27
C PRO A 605 -2.29 17.78 -1.25
N MET A 606 -2.37 18.69 -2.25
CA MET A 606 -1.51 19.87 -2.35
C MET A 606 -1.67 20.90 -1.22
N GLN A 607 -2.68 20.76 -0.36
CA GLN A 607 -2.91 21.66 0.78
C GLN A 607 -2.55 21.03 2.13
N LYS A 608 -2.27 19.72 2.16
CA LYS A 608 -1.77 19.04 3.35
C LYS A 608 -0.36 19.51 3.77
N PRO A 609 0.59 19.87 2.87
CA PRO A 609 1.89 20.40 3.28
C PRO A 609 1.80 21.58 4.24
N ALA A 610 0.96 22.58 3.93
CA ALA A 610 0.80 23.77 4.76
C ALA A 610 0.30 23.42 6.18
N LEU A 611 -0.64 22.47 6.29
CA LEU A 611 -1.11 21.98 7.59
C LEU A 611 0.00 21.25 8.36
N LEU A 612 0.77 20.38 7.71
CA LEU A 612 1.88 19.66 8.35
C LEU A 612 3.01 20.61 8.76
N GLN A 613 3.27 21.65 7.97
CA GLN A 613 4.22 22.71 8.32
C GLN A 613 3.73 23.51 9.53
N ALA A 614 2.44 23.86 9.57
CA ALA A 614 1.85 24.50 10.75
C ALA A 614 1.97 23.61 12.00
N MET A 615 1.73 22.30 11.87
CA MET A 615 1.93 21.33 12.97
C MET A 615 3.39 21.24 13.40
N ALA A 616 4.34 21.22 12.46
CA ALA A 616 5.77 21.19 12.76
C ALA A 616 6.25 22.47 13.47
N ARG A 617 5.76 23.64 13.05
CA ARG A 617 6.03 24.92 13.74
C ARG A 617 5.43 24.97 15.13
N CYS A 618 4.25 24.37 15.31
CA CYS A 618 3.58 24.28 16.60
C CYS A 618 4.44 23.54 17.64
N ILE A 619 4.98 22.37 17.28
CA ILE A 619 5.82 21.57 18.18
C ILE A 619 7.26 22.10 18.31
N GLU A 620 7.73 22.93 17.38
CA GLU A 620 9.09 23.50 17.41
C GLU A 620 9.23 24.68 18.37
N HIS A 621 8.14 25.30 18.86
CA HIS A 621 8.17 26.65 19.43
C HIS A 621 9.26 26.89 20.51
N SER A 622 9.61 25.86 21.28
CA SER A 622 10.61 25.89 22.36
C SER A 622 12.07 25.82 21.86
N GLY A 623 12.29 25.72 20.55
CA GLY A 623 13.58 25.53 19.89
C GLY A 623 14.06 24.08 19.86
N GLN A 624 13.36 23.15 20.51
CA GLN A 624 13.63 21.71 20.53
C GLN A 624 12.31 20.95 20.47
N ILE A 625 12.31 19.79 19.82
CA ILE A 625 11.14 18.89 19.76
C ILE A 625 11.38 17.74 20.74
N ARG A 626 10.48 17.56 21.70
CA ARG A 626 10.55 16.45 22.64
C ARG A 626 10.16 15.13 21.95
N PRO A 627 10.67 13.96 22.39
CA PRO A 627 10.30 12.67 21.79
C PRO A 627 8.78 12.42 21.77
N ALA A 628 8.06 12.81 22.82
CA ALA A 628 6.60 12.68 22.88
C ALA A 628 5.87 13.56 21.84
N GLU A 629 6.36 14.77 21.59
CA GLU A 629 5.81 15.69 20.58
C GLU A 629 6.09 15.17 19.17
N ALA A 630 7.28 14.61 18.93
CA ALA A 630 7.63 13.98 17.66
C ALA A 630 6.73 12.78 17.34
N GLU A 631 6.48 11.90 18.31
CA GLU A 631 5.59 10.74 18.14
C GLU A 631 4.13 11.16 17.94
N LEU A 632 3.66 12.17 18.69
CA LEU A 632 2.32 12.74 18.50
C LEU A 632 2.16 13.34 17.10
N PHE A 633 3.15 14.11 16.63
CA PHE A 633 3.17 14.68 15.28
C PHE A 633 3.10 13.59 14.21
N ARG A 634 3.91 12.53 14.34
CA ARG A 634 3.88 11.37 13.43
C ARG A 634 2.53 10.67 13.44
N ALA A 635 1.95 10.43 14.62
CA ALA A 635 0.64 9.78 14.74
C ALA A 635 -0.47 10.64 14.13
N MET A 636 -0.46 11.96 14.35
CA MET A 636 -1.42 12.88 13.74
C MET A 636 -1.26 12.93 12.22
N ALA A 637 -0.03 12.91 11.72
CA ALA A 637 0.25 12.83 10.29
C ALA A 637 -0.31 11.52 9.68
N ASP A 638 -0.13 10.37 10.34
CA ASP A 638 -0.72 9.09 9.90
C ASP A 638 -2.25 9.13 9.88
N ILE A 639 -2.89 9.67 10.93
CA ILE A 639 -4.34 9.86 10.97
C ILE A 639 -4.81 10.75 9.81
N LEU A 640 -4.00 11.73 9.41
CA LEU A 640 -4.23 12.59 8.23
C LEU A 640 -3.89 11.91 6.89
N ASP A 641 -3.64 10.60 6.85
CA ASP A 641 -3.19 9.82 5.68
C ASP A 641 -1.89 10.37 5.07
N CYS A 642 -0.96 10.83 5.92
CA CYS A 642 0.38 11.33 5.57
C CYS A 642 1.43 10.52 6.33
N PRO A 643 1.96 9.43 5.73
CA PRO A 643 2.91 8.56 6.40
C PRO A 643 4.21 9.33 6.67
N MET A 644 4.46 9.61 7.95
CA MET A 644 5.57 10.43 8.39
C MET A 644 6.73 9.56 8.84
N PRO A 645 7.87 9.58 8.12
CA PRO A 645 9.05 8.84 8.56
C PRO A 645 9.55 9.35 9.92
N PRO A 646 10.33 8.55 10.66
CA PRO A 646 10.92 8.98 11.92
C PRO A 646 11.69 10.30 11.78
N LEU A 647 11.51 11.22 12.72
CA LEU A 647 12.30 12.45 12.76
C LEU A 647 13.75 12.08 13.10
N LEU A 648 14.67 12.51 12.25
CA LEU A 648 16.10 12.30 12.44
C LEU A 648 16.70 13.56 13.05
N ALA A 649 17.54 13.40 14.07
CA ALA A 649 18.26 14.52 14.66
C ALA A 649 19.22 15.16 13.65
N ASP A 650 19.42 16.46 13.81
CA ASP A 650 20.30 17.22 12.93
C ASP A 650 21.77 16.83 13.17
N GLU A 651 22.54 16.66 12.10
CA GLU A 651 23.99 16.49 12.22
C GLU A 651 24.61 17.83 12.65
N SER A 652 25.27 17.82 13.82
CA SER A 652 26.03 18.96 14.34
C SER A 652 27.28 19.25 13.53
#